data_AF-A0A817FXL2-F1
#
_entry.id   AF-A0A817FXL2-F1
#
_cell.length_a   1.000
_cell.length_b   1.000
_cell.length_c   1.000
_cell.angle_alpha   90.00
_cell.angle_beta   90.00
_cell.angle_gamma   90.00
#
_symmetry.space_group_name_H-M   'P 1'
#
loop_
_entity.id
_entity.type
_entity.pdbx_description
1 polymer ?
#
loop_
_entity_poly.entity_id
_entity_poly.type
_entity_poly.pdbx_seq_one_letter_code
_entity_poly.pdbx_strand_id
1 'polypeptide(L)'
;MVHINKKAKCEVCLMTYRDFCTNYSKRYSTEILKLISHYSSSTELIQFLNSIQSTDIDNLLEAVNDWDETLINTKTVLDSALLKTFLDRIYTMIKSLNNEKTIDVDDVIQCFEKICQEDEVEKILVCFESCAESLASLKHIHLELTDKQLSKRKIMLNIMQKSLIRFSSSDRLMDTLNNMHYRVDVEIFSQSITYKDLNELRDRASLIEHSSNKKPKNDHEREIYYLQLFVHFVDTIEMTLKNLTSLTLASYPSVSSLITSYDGLTCIEGNYQKLINFNSMLETLLNQWEQNLCSEYERYVDLTYFSCQQIWMLESFLYNQERISLGNHIGYHLLQFIGVEPKNISSKVLPVQSEHPQERLRNIGRILIEYRPMMLKQEQNQIQKRILVIETSEPGILRAILSLFKMNDISPKSHQLFYCTQKTSWIDIRAFIYRCFYSQTLHQLIRPEILSSEIQERMIRLIYHLIKECSENSLCMGIITTSSCTQLQLINGLKILQILTFIHDQDLLDEMAQREMIQKMIGINCKLVKSQIPGLGKSTWIRNQIEQIKKQYIKFSINGDIDIDRLAERLRNHGSQLISSEAGIHIDIGTFENFRPLNEFLYSLLLFRSFCFGQAVCSIPSDVPIFIELDASLHSSKVQDSMTILKYVRCMHLQTINWNDLSVSESYNIQLIANYLQCIKDKTVIKKDISEEQMKLIDKETCIRLIQDHFLRNKSKEFITWTQLSIFLAIYNRLFLGFSRCGHFLVKYVPKPELRLDILQSLLDSSDQFTSLSVENVRKNQRSVIPNDAALTYSDAIVRWDKTQPFTMIFTATDDPLFVYKKASNVPESLVQSYCLYQGMKKRKLKQKHELLKVQKLQFPDYDTLTHAQFFVKLTSLSNKYINKSICPRCYKQYEYSKKICEKCLIDDGLIRPASLNTDDIDRFQMQIAQQLQTEYVLTPDNYIKMLLIYLRVQCGLPVLIMGETGRKE
;
A
#
# COMPACT_ATOMS: atom_id res chain seq x y z
N MET A 1 84.84 -8.27 -15.29
CA MET A 1 84.22 -8.52 -13.97
C MET A 1 85.14 -9.43 -13.15
N VAL A 2 85.46 -9.06 -11.91
CA VAL A 2 86.25 -9.89 -10.99
C VAL A 2 85.40 -11.06 -10.51
N HIS A 3 85.90 -12.29 -10.61
CA HIS A 3 85.17 -13.50 -10.19
C HIS A 3 85.13 -13.60 -8.66
N ILE A 4 83.96 -13.32 -8.05
CA ILE A 4 83.71 -13.56 -6.63
C ILE A 4 83.56 -15.07 -6.41
N ASN A 5 84.32 -15.63 -5.47
CA ASN A 5 84.18 -17.01 -5.03
C ASN A 5 84.14 -17.10 -3.49
N LYS A 6 83.90 -18.30 -2.95
CA LYS A 6 83.76 -18.54 -1.50
C LYS A 6 84.99 -18.17 -0.64
N LYS A 7 86.13 -17.82 -1.25
CA LYS A 7 87.36 -17.37 -0.56
C LYS A 7 87.60 -15.86 -0.69
N ALA A 8 86.70 -15.12 -1.35
CA ALA A 8 86.82 -13.67 -1.50
C ALA A 8 86.69 -12.98 -0.13
N LYS A 9 87.63 -12.09 0.18
CA LYS A 9 87.61 -11.30 1.42
C LYS A 9 86.41 -10.36 1.43
N CYS A 10 85.80 -10.15 2.60
CA CYS A 10 84.58 -9.34 2.76
C CYS A 10 84.72 -7.94 2.14
N GLU A 11 85.88 -7.31 2.27
CA GLU A 11 86.20 -6.00 1.68
C GLU A 11 86.14 -6.01 0.14
N VAL A 12 86.58 -7.09 -0.51
CA VAL A 12 86.52 -7.26 -1.97
C VAL A 12 85.08 -7.48 -2.41
N CYS A 13 84.29 -8.25 -1.66
CA CYS A 13 82.85 -8.40 -1.92
C CYS A 13 82.10 -7.08 -1.72
N LEU A 14 82.41 -6.32 -0.67
CA LEU A 14 81.83 -5.00 -0.40
C LEU A 14 82.23 -3.97 -1.44
N MET A 15 83.50 -3.96 -1.90
CA MET A 15 83.93 -3.09 -3.00
C MET A 15 83.28 -3.49 -4.31
N THR A 16 83.23 -4.78 -4.65
CA THR A 16 82.60 -5.24 -5.89
C THR A 16 81.09 -5.04 -5.86
N TYR A 17 80.44 -5.18 -4.70
CA TYR A 17 79.03 -4.85 -4.51
C TYR A 17 78.81 -3.34 -4.57
N ARG A 18 79.68 -2.52 -3.96
CA ARG A 18 79.62 -1.06 -4.10
C ARG A 18 79.85 -0.62 -5.54
N ASP A 19 80.77 -1.22 -6.26
CA ASP A 19 81.06 -0.97 -7.68
C ASP A 19 79.94 -1.48 -8.59
N PHE A 20 79.31 -2.61 -8.24
CA PHE A 20 78.11 -3.10 -8.91
C PHE A 20 76.95 -2.14 -8.68
N CYS A 21 76.73 -1.71 -7.44
CA CYS A 21 75.73 -0.70 -7.09
C CYS A 21 76.03 0.62 -7.80
N THR A 22 77.24 1.18 -7.78
CA THR A 22 77.54 2.46 -8.45
C THR A 22 77.52 2.36 -9.97
N ASN A 23 77.90 1.23 -10.58
CA ASN A 23 77.84 1.06 -12.02
C ASN A 23 76.41 0.81 -12.53
N TYR A 24 75.58 0.04 -11.82
CA TYR A 24 74.20 -0.21 -12.24
C TYR A 24 73.22 0.89 -11.79
N SER A 25 73.36 1.47 -10.60
CA SER A 25 72.48 2.56 -10.13
C SER A 25 72.69 3.90 -10.84
N LYS A 26 73.84 4.10 -11.50
CA LYS A 26 74.09 5.27 -12.37
C LYS A 26 73.69 5.04 -13.83
N ARG A 27 73.50 3.79 -14.26
CA ARG A 27 73.29 3.44 -15.67
C ARG A 27 71.82 3.45 -16.08
N TYR A 28 70.91 3.23 -15.14
CA TYR A 28 69.46 3.21 -15.37
C TYR A 28 68.76 4.28 -14.54
N SER A 29 67.63 4.77 -15.02
CA SER A 29 66.85 5.77 -14.29
C SER A 29 66.31 5.21 -12.97
N THR A 30 66.17 6.08 -11.97
CA THR A 30 65.69 5.68 -10.64
C THR A 30 64.26 5.15 -10.68
N GLU A 31 63.49 5.64 -11.63
CA GLU A 31 62.10 5.35 -11.94
C GLU A 31 61.95 3.91 -12.47
N ILE A 32 62.82 3.49 -13.39
CA ILE A 32 62.84 2.13 -13.94
C ILE A 32 63.30 1.12 -12.89
N LEU A 33 64.28 1.47 -12.07
CA LEU A 33 64.71 0.62 -10.95
C LEU A 33 63.59 0.44 -9.92
N LYS A 34 62.80 1.48 -9.62
CA LYS A 34 61.60 1.37 -8.77
C LYS A 34 60.53 0.47 -9.37
N LEU A 35 60.30 0.56 -10.69
CA LEU A 35 59.33 -0.28 -11.40
C LEU A 35 59.74 -1.75 -11.39
N ILE A 36 61.01 -2.06 -11.64
CA ILE A 36 61.55 -3.43 -11.57
C ILE A 36 61.44 -3.97 -10.14
N SER A 37 61.67 -3.14 -9.13
CA SER A 37 61.48 -3.52 -7.73
C SER A 37 60.02 -3.89 -7.43
N HIS A 38 59.05 -3.10 -7.91
CA HIS A 38 57.62 -3.38 -7.72
C HIS A 38 57.15 -4.61 -8.50
N TYR A 39 57.66 -4.80 -9.71
CA TYR A 39 57.45 -6.02 -10.47
C TYR A 39 57.99 -7.24 -9.69
N SER A 40 59.18 -7.14 -9.10
CA SER A 40 59.77 -8.21 -8.29
C SER A 40 59.00 -8.49 -7.00
N SER A 41 58.38 -7.49 -6.37
CA SER A 41 57.61 -7.67 -5.12
C SER A 41 56.18 -8.16 -5.36
N SER A 42 55.64 -8.00 -6.58
CA SER A 42 54.23 -8.29 -6.91
C SER A 42 54.04 -9.65 -7.59
N THR A 43 54.74 -10.69 -7.13
CA THR A 43 54.78 -12.01 -7.79
C THR A 43 53.40 -12.67 -7.92
N GLU A 44 52.57 -12.60 -6.88
CA GLU A 44 51.24 -13.22 -6.88
C GLU A 44 50.26 -12.51 -7.83
N LEU A 45 50.34 -11.18 -7.91
CA LEU A 45 49.56 -10.37 -8.84
C LEU A 45 49.98 -10.66 -10.29
N ILE A 46 51.27 -10.72 -10.57
CA ILE A 46 51.78 -11.02 -11.93
C ILE A 46 51.39 -12.43 -12.35
N GLN A 47 51.48 -13.42 -11.45
CA GLN A 47 51.01 -14.79 -11.73
C GLN A 47 49.52 -14.82 -12.08
N PHE A 48 48.69 -14.08 -11.33
CA PHE A 48 47.27 -13.94 -11.63
C PHE A 48 47.04 -13.27 -13.00
N LEU A 49 47.63 -12.10 -13.27
CA LEU A 49 47.48 -11.41 -14.56
C LEU A 49 47.99 -12.25 -15.74
N ASN A 50 48.99 -13.10 -15.54
CA ASN A 50 49.46 -14.04 -16.55
C ASN A 50 48.52 -15.23 -16.78
N SER A 51 47.69 -15.60 -15.80
CA SER A 51 46.68 -16.65 -15.92
C SER A 51 45.42 -16.21 -16.67
N ILE A 52 45.14 -14.89 -16.68
CA ILE A 52 43.94 -14.29 -17.26
C ILE A 52 44.13 -14.09 -18.78
N GLN A 53 43.14 -14.47 -19.58
CA GLN A 53 43.12 -14.20 -21.03
C GLN A 53 42.58 -12.79 -21.33
N SER A 54 42.79 -12.28 -22.54
CA SER A 54 42.27 -10.97 -22.93
C SER A 54 40.73 -10.88 -22.82
N THR A 55 40.01 -11.98 -23.08
CA THR A 55 38.55 -12.08 -22.92
C THR A 55 38.09 -11.94 -21.47
N ASP A 56 38.93 -12.36 -20.52
CA ASP A 56 38.58 -12.33 -19.10
C ASP A 56 38.73 -10.91 -18.52
N ILE A 57 39.64 -10.11 -19.06
CA ILE A 57 39.75 -8.67 -18.77
C ILE A 57 38.53 -7.92 -19.31
N ASP A 58 38.08 -8.23 -20.53
CA ASP A 58 36.87 -7.63 -21.11
C ASP A 58 35.63 -7.97 -20.26
N ASN A 59 35.50 -9.22 -19.79
CA ASN A 59 34.44 -9.65 -18.88
C ASN A 59 34.46 -8.91 -17.53
N LEU A 60 35.66 -8.67 -16.97
CA LEU A 60 35.83 -7.91 -15.74
C LEU A 60 35.42 -6.43 -15.94
N LEU A 61 35.75 -5.84 -17.08
CA LEU A 61 35.38 -4.45 -17.41
C LEU A 61 33.86 -4.28 -17.61
N GLU A 62 33.17 -5.26 -18.19
CA GLU A 62 31.72 -5.24 -18.38
C GLU A 62 30.98 -5.38 -17.04
N ALA A 63 31.44 -6.29 -16.17
CA ALA A 63 30.81 -6.55 -14.87
C ALA A 63 30.82 -5.33 -13.93
N VAL A 64 31.74 -4.39 -14.12
CA VAL A 64 31.83 -3.15 -13.33
C VAL A 64 30.60 -2.24 -13.52
N ASN A 65 29.87 -2.35 -14.64
CA ASN A 65 28.68 -1.53 -14.88
C ASN A 65 27.41 -2.02 -14.16
N ASP A 66 27.37 -3.29 -13.76
CA ASP A 66 26.16 -3.94 -13.23
C ASP A 66 26.15 -4.02 -11.69
N TRP A 67 27.27 -3.73 -11.03
CA TRP A 67 27.47 -4.03 -9.60
C TRP A 67 27.51 -2.74 -8.77
N ASP A 68 26.34 -2.18 -8.49
CA ASP A 68 26.19 -0.94 -7.70
C ASP A 68 26.51 -1.11 -6.19
N GLU A 69 26.66 -2.34 -5.69
CA GLU A 69 26.96 -2.60 -4.26
C GLU A 69 27.90 -3.82 -4.09
N THR A 70 29.24 -3.66 -4.18
CA THR A 70 30.26 -4.35 -3.32
C THR A 70 31.76 -4.16 -3.70
N LEU A 71 32.59 -4.12 -2.65
CA LEU A 71 34.02 -4.49 -2.41
C LEU A 71 35.18 -4.11 -3.36
N ILE A 72 35.01 -3.74 -4.64
CA ILE A 72 36.12 -3.26 -5.48
C ILE A 72 35.73 -1.97 -6.21
N ASN A 73 36.61 -0.97 -6.21
CA ASN A 73 36.42 0.27 -6.96
C ASN A 73 36.60 0.02 -8.47
N THR A 74 35.72 0.59 -9.32
CA THR A 74 35.84 0.66 -10.78
C THR A 74 37.28 0.97 -11.23
N LYS A 75 37.95 1.87 -10.50
CA LYS A 75 39.35 2.25 -10.74
C LYS A 75 40.29 1.04 -10.72
N THR A 76 40.15 0.14 -9.76
CA THR A 76 41.04 -1.02 -9.58
C THR A 76 40.92 -2.02 -10.73
N VAL A 77 39.73 -2.20 -11.29
CA VAL A 77 39.53 -3.07 -12.46
C VAL A 77 40.19 -2.46 -13.70
N LEU A 78 40.04 -1.14 -13.90
CA LEU A 78 40.72 -0.40 -14.97
C LEU A 78 42.25 -0.46 -14.80
N ASP A 79 42.75 -0.28 -13.59
CA ASP A 79 44.19 -0.40 -13.26
C ASP A 79 44.72 -1.79 -13.62
N SER A 80 43.94 -2.86 -13.38
CA SER A 80 44.33 -4.24 -13.70
C SER A 80 44.40 -4.48 -15.21
N ALA A 81 43.48 -3.89 -15.99
CA ALA A 81 43.47 -3.98 -17.45
C ALA A 81 44.66 -3.22 -18.06
N LEU A 82 44.97 -2.04 -17.53
CA LEU A 82 46.15 -1.26 -17.90
C LEU A 82 47.43 -2.04 -17.61
N LEU A 83 47.53 -2.63 -16.42
CA LEU A 83 48.70 -3.39 -16.00
C LEU A 83 48.90 -4.65 -16.85
N LYS A 84 47.83 -5.39 -17.16
CA LYS A 84 47.87 -6.55 -18.07
C LYS A 84 48.35 -6.16 -19.46
N THR A 85 47.79 -5.08 -20.02
CA THR A 85 48.18 -4.58 -21.34
C THR A 85 49.65 -4.18 -21.38
N PHE A 86 50.14 -3.53 -20.32
CA PHE A 86 51.55 -3.16 -20.16
C PHE A 86 52.47 -4.39 -20.14
N LEU A 87 52.14 -5.41 -19.33
CA LEU A 87 52.92 -6.65 -19.24
C LEU A 87 52.95 -7.41 -20.58
N ASP A 88 51.82 -7.51 -21.28
CA ASP A 88 51.74 -8.19 -22.56
C ASP A 88 52.59 -7.49 -23.64
N ARG A 89 52.68 -6.14 -23.60
CA ARG A 89 53.59 -5.37 -24.47
C ARG A 89 55.05 -5.67 -24.17
N ILE A 90 55.44 -5.73 -22.89
CA ILE A 90 56.80 -6.10 -22.49
C ILE A 90 57.15 -7.50 -22.97
N TYR A 91 56.28 -8.49 -22.71
CA TYR A 91 56.53 -9.87 -23.13
C TYR A 91 56.62 -10.02 -24.64
N THR A 92 55.81 -9.26 -25.39
CA THR A 92 55.88 -9.24 -26.86
C THR A 92 57.21 -8.66 -27.33
N MET A 93 57.69 -7.59 -26.70
CA MET A 93 58.95 -6.97 -27.08
C MET A 93 60.15 -7.84 -26.70
N ILE A 94 60.16 -8.46 -25.52
CA ILE A 94 61.18 -9.45 -25.13
C ILE A 94 61.19 -10.64 -26.10
N LYS A 95 60.02 -11.16 -26.49
CA LYS A 95 59.93 -12.23 -27.51
C LYS A 95 60.50 -11.79 -28.85
N SER A 96 60.32 -10.53 -29.26
CA SER A 96 60.87 -10.00 -30.52
C SER A 96 62.39 -9.88 -30.54
N LEU A 97 63.05 -9.82 -29.37
CA LEU A 97 64.51 -9.84 -29.25
C LEU A 97 65.11 -11.25 -29.42
N ASN A 98 64.29 -12.29 -29.32
CA ASN A 98 64.73 -13.68 -29.17
C ASN A 98 65.14 -14.38 -30.49
N ASN A 99 65.43 -13.61 -31.54
CA ASN A 99 65.81 -14.14 -32.86
C ASN A 99 67.33 -14.38 -32.97
N GLU A 100 67.90 -15.23 -32.10
CA GLU A 100 69.30 -15.75 -32.12
C GLU A 100 70.40 -14.98 -31.33
N LYS A 101 70.05 -14.21 -30.30
CA LYS A 101 71.04 -13.69 -29.31
C LYS A 101 70.68 -14.12 -27.88
N THR A 102 71.71 -14.37 -27.06
CA THR A 102 71.56 -14.50 -25.60
C THR A 102 71.13 -13.15 -25.03
N ILE A 103 69.89 -13.05 -24.57
CA ILE A 103 69.32 -11.85 -23.94
C ILE A 103 70.06 -11.60 -22.62
N ASP A 104 70.67 -10.42 -22.49
CA ASP A 104 71.24 -9.99 -21.22
C ASP A 104 70.26 -9.13 -20.40
N VAL A 105 70.67 -8.73 -19.19
CA VAL A 105 69.81 -7.93 -18.29
C VAL A 105 69.58 -6.54 -18.86
N ASP A 106 70.55 -5.98 -19.59
CA ASP A 106 70.46 -4.65 -20.17
C ASP A 106 69.43 -4.63 -21.32
N ASP A 107 69.34 -5.70 -22.12
CA ASP A 107 68.32 -5.90 -23.16
C ASP A 107 66.89 -5.92 -22.58
N VAL A 108 66.71 -6.57 -21.41
CA VAL A 108 65.42 -6.61 -20.71
C VAL A 108 65.07 -5.23 -20.14
N ILE A 109 66.02 -4.54 -19.50
CA ILE A 109 65.77 -3.20 -18.93
C ILE A 109 65.44 -2.20 -20.04
N GLN A 110 66.12 -2.28 -21.19
CA GLN A 110 65.78 -1.47 -22.37
C GLN A 110 64.34 -1.71 -22.85
N CYS A 111 63.77 -2.90 -22.63
CA CYS A 111 62.38 -3.15 -22.97
C CYS A 111 61.41 -2.36 -22.07
N PHE A 112 61.72 -2.28 -20.78
CA PHE A 112 60.97 -1.44 -19.84
C PHE A 112 61.15 0.04 -20.17
N GLU A 113 62.38 0.49 -20.45
CA GLU A 113 62.68 1.88 -20.81
C GLU A 113 62.00 2.34 -22.10
N LYS A 114 61.92 1.47 -23.12
CA LYS A 114 61.30 1.80 -24.40
C LYS A 114 59.78 1.81 -24.33
N ILE A 115 59.17 1.06 -23.41
CA ILE A 115 57.72 1.04 -23.20
C ILE A 115 57.26 2.15 -22.25
N CYS A 116 58.07 2.52 -21.25
CA CYS A 116 57.73 3.54 -20.26
C CYS A 116 58.36 4.91 -20.59
N GLN A 117 57.55 5.91 -20.96
CA GLN A 117 57.97 7.32 -20.91
C GLN A 117 57.78 7.89 -19.49
N GLU A 118 58.50 8.97 -19.12
CA GLU A 118 58.60 9.46 -17.72
C GLU A 118 57.25 9.66 -17.00
N ASP A 119 56.22 10.16 -17.68
CA ASP A 119 54.88 10.41 -17.12
C ASP A 119 54.00 9.15 -16.95
N GLU A 120 54.41 8.00 -17.49
CA GLU A 120 53.66 6.73 -17.41
C GLU A 120 54.14 5.82 -16.27
N VAL A 121 55.38 6.00 -15.78
CA VAL A 121 55.95 5.13 -14.74
C VAL A 121 55.20 5.26 -13.42
N GLU A 122 54.88 6.48 -12.99
CA GLU A 122 54.17 6.72 -11.74
C GLU A 122 52.74 6.15 -11.77
N LYS A 123 52.06 6.23 -12.93
CA LYS A 123 50.73 5.63 -13.12
C LYS A 123 50.77 4.10 -13.03
N ILE A 124 51.76 3.47 -13.66
CA ILE A 124 51.92 2.01 -13.62
C ILE A 124 52.26 1.53 -12.21
N LEU A 125 53.09 2.28 -11.47
CA LEU A 125 53.40 1.98 -10.06
C LEU A 125 52.13 2.02 -9.19
N VAL A 126 51.29 3.05 -9.34
CA VAL A 126 49.99 3.12 -8.65
C VAL A 126 49.07 1.95 -9.03
N CYS A 127 49.10 1.51 -10.29
CA CYS A 127 48.32 0.34 -10.73
C CYS A 127 48.78 -0.95 -10.03
N PHE A 128 50.09 -1.14 -9.86
CA PHE A 128 50.64 -2.28 -9.11
C PHE A 128 50.15 -2.29 -7.66
N GLU A 129 50.19 -1.15 -6.97
CA GLU A 129 49.74 -1.02 -5.57
C GLU A 129 48.23 -1.30 -5.44
N SER A 130 47.41 -0.60 -6.24
CA SER A 130 45.94 -0.73 -6.27
C SER A 130 45.48 -2.17 -6.54
N CYS A 131 46.11 -2.84 -7.52
CA CYS A 131 45.76 -4.21 -7.88
C CYS A 131 46.27 -5.24 -6.87
N ALA A 132 47.41 -4.99 -6.22
CA ALA A 132 47.96 -5.88 -5.21
C ALA A 132 47.10 -5.88 -3.93
N GLU A 133 46.66 -4.71 -3.46
CA GLU A 133 45.78 -4.58 -2.29
C GLU A 133 44.44 -5.29 -2.49
N SER A 134 43.92 -5.31 -3.73
CA SER A 134 42.61 -5.86 -4.08
C SER A 134 42.65 -7.22 -4.78
N LEU A 135 43.81 -7.90 -4.78
CA LEU A 135 44.03 -9.14 -5.56
C LEU A 135 43.05 -10.26 -5.19
N ALA A 136 42.76 -10.44 -3.89
CA ALA A 136 41.85 -11.49 -3.42
C ALA A 136 40.44 -11.29 -3.98
N SER A 137 39.97 -10.04 -4.00
CA SER A 137 38.67 -9.67 -4.55
C SER A 137 38.64 -9.85 -6.07
N LEU A 138 39.70 -9.44 -6.80
CA LEU A 138 39.80 -9.66 -8.26
C LEU A 138 39.74 -11.15 -8.63
N LYS A 139 40.44 -12.02 -7.87
CA LYS A 139 40.40 -13.48 -8.05
C LYS A 139 39.00 -14.05 -7.82
N HIS A 140 38.31 -13.58 -6.77
CA HIS A 140 36.94 -14.02 -6.47
C HIS A 140 35.96 -13.64 -7.58
N ILE A 141 36.02 -12.40 -8.07
CA ILE A 141 35.16 -11.93 -9.16
C ILE A 141 35.43 -12.70 -10.45
N HIS A 142 36.71 -12.91 -10.80
CA HIS A 142 37.06 -13.68 -11.99
C HIS A 142 36.49 -15.11 -11.95
N LEU A 143 36.57 -15.78 -10.79
CA LEU A 143 35.99 -17.12 -10.58
C LEU A 143 34.45 -17.11 -10.69
N GLU A 144 33.77 -16.13 -10.07
CA GLU A 144 32.31 -16.03 -10.18
C GLU A 144 31.83 -15.81 -11.61
N LEU A 145 32.53 -14.97 -12.38
CA LEU A 145 32.16 -14.65 -13.76
C LEU A 145 32.34 -15.86 -14.69
N THR A 146 33.43 -16.63 -14.53
CA THR A 146 33.67 -17.83 -15.34
C THR A 146 32.63 -18.93 -15.06
N ASP A 147 32.26 -19.17 -13.80
CA ASP A 147 31.25 -20.17 -13.44
C ASP A 147 29.83 -19.77 -13.88
N LYS A 148 29.45 -18.50 -13.72
CA LYS A 148 28.12 -18.01 -14.14
C LYS A 148 27.94 -18.03 -15.66
N GLN A 149 28.95 -17.65 -16.46
CA GLN A 149 28.84 -17.66 -17.93
C GLN A 149 28.68 -19.08 -18.50
N LEU A 150 29.44 -20.06 -17.98
CA LEU A 150 29.33 -21.46 -18.40
C LEU A 150 27.96 -22.06 -18.04
N SER A 151 27.39 -21.67 -16.89
CA SER A 151 26.07 -22.15 -16.45
C SER A 151 24.93 -21.68 -17.37
N LYS A 152 24.90 -20.40 -17.77
CA LYS A 152 23.86 -19.84 -18.66
C LYS A 152 23.92 -20.43 -20.07
N ARG A 153 25.12 -20.63 -20.63
CA ARG A 153 25.30 -21.31 -21.92
C ARG A 153 24.77 -22.73 -21.91
N LYS A 154 25.01 -23.47 -20.82
CA LYS A 154 24.50 -24.83 -20.64
C LYS A 154 22.96 -24.85 -20.56
N ILE A 155 22.35 -23.84 -19.92
CA ILE A 155 20.89 -23.71 -19.87
C ILE A 155 20.31 -23.50 -21.28
N MET A 156 20.87 -22.58 -22.07
CA MET A 156 20.45 -22.38 -23.46
C MET A 156 20.51 -23.71 -24.24
N LEU A 157 21.65 -24.41 -24.19
CA LEU A 157 21.87 -25.69 -24.85
C LEU A 157 20.81 -26.72 -24.48
N ASN A 158 20.50 -26.84 -23.19
CA ASN A 158 19.48 -27.75 -22.71
C ASN A 158 18.07 -27.40 -23.25
N ILE A 159 17.71 -26.11 -23.30
CA ILE A 159 16.43 -25.65 -23.84
C ILE A 159 16.30 -26.04 -25.33
N MET A 160 17.35 -25.79 -26.12
CA MET A 160 17.31 -26.07 -27.55
C MET A 160 17.42 -27.55 -27.88
N GLN A 161 18.09 -28.34 -27.03
CA GLN A 161 18.22 -29.78 -27.24
C GLN A 161 16.88 -30.49 -27.05
N LYS A 162 16.16 -30.20 -25.96
CA LYS A 162 14.83 -30.74 -25.72
C LYS A 162 14.06 -29.89 -24.71
N SER A 163 13.02 -29.22 -25.17
CA SER A 163 12.11 -28.49 -24.31
C SER A 163 10.64 -28.68 -24.70
N LEU A 164 9.79 -28.55 -23.68
CA LEU A 164 8.34 -28.52 -23.82
C LEU A 164 7.87 -27.12 -23.41
N ILE A 165 7.16 -26.46 -24.32
CA ILE A 165 6.68 -25.09 -24.22
C ILE A 165 5.19 -25.17 -23.95
N ARG A 166 4.74 -24.52 -22.88
CA ARG A 166 3.33 -24.37 -22.56
C ARG A 166 2.99 -22.92 -22.33
N PHE A 167 1.86 -22.50 -22.90
CA PHE A 167 1.28 -21.20 -22.60
C PHE A 167 0.22 -21.37 -21.52
N SER A 168 0.16 -20.44 -20.57
CA SER A 168 -0.84 -20.44 -19.50
C SER A 168 -1.53 -19.09 -19.43
N SER A 169 -2.86 -19.11 -19.28
CA SER A 169 -3.59 -17.88 -18.99
C SER A 169 -3.60 -17.67 -17.48
N SER A 170 -3.32 -16.45 -17.04
CA SER A 170 -3.48 -16.08 -15.64
C SER A 170 -4.97 -15.88 -15.33
N ASP A 171 -5.67 -16.96 -14.99
CA ASP A 171 -7.11 -16.89 -14.61
C ASP A 171 -7.35 -16.12 -13.30
N ARG A 172 -6.30 -15.75 -12.56
CA ARG A 172 -6.40 -14.89 -11.36
C ARG A 172 -6.37 -13.43 -11.75
N LEU A 173 -7.53 -12.90 -12.11
CA LEU A 173 -7.81 -11.53 -12.50
C LEU A 173 -7.35 -10.40 -11.53
N MET A 174 -6.71 -10.66 -10.39
CA MET A 174 -6.54 -9.64 -9.35
C MET A 174 -5.21 -9.60 -8.55
N ASP A 175 -4.27 -10.54 -8.70
CA ASP A 175 -3.17 -10.65 -7.72
C ASP A 175 -1.73 -10.33 -8.20
N THR A 176 -1.48 -10.00 -9.46
CA THR A 176 -0.11 -9.69 -9.92
C THR A 176 0.06 -8.22 -10.30
N LEU A 177 0.05 -7.37 -9.28
CA LEU A 177 0.33 -5.93 -9.40
C LEU A 177 1.80 -5.59 -9.73
N ASN A 178 2.73 -6.53 -9.79
CA ASN A 178 4.16 -6.19 -9.86
C ASN A 178 4.99 -6.87 -10.94
N ASN A 179 4.42 -7.65 -11.88
CA ASN A 179 5.13 -8.04 -13.10
C ASN A 179 4.14 -8.61 -14.13
N MET A 180 4.24 -8.13 -15.38
CA MET A 180 3.99 -8.79 -16.67
C MET A 180 3.28 -7.87 -17.68
N HIS A 181 3.95 -7.61 -18.80
CA HIS A 181 3.39 -6.93 -19.97
C HIS A 181 2.34 -7.78 -20.71
N TYR A 182 2.16 -9.05 -20.33
CA TYR A 182 1.33 -10.04 -21.03
C TYR A 182 0.25 -10.63 -20.11
N ARG A 183 -0.96 -10.87 -20.63
CA ARG A 183 -2.07 -11.56 -19.91
C ARG A 183 -1.94 -13.09 -19.94
N VAL A 184 -1.06 -13.59 -20.80
CA VAL A 184 -0.70 -15.00 -20.99
C VAL A 184 0.79 -15.11 -20.71
N ASP A 185 1.20 -16.16 -20.01
CA ASP A 185 2.60 -16.45 -19.72
C ASP A 185 3.05 -17.74 -20.42
N VAL A 186 4.35 -18.01 -20.40
CA VAL A 186 4.96 -19.23 -20.95
C VAL A 186 5.87 -19.89 -19.92
N GLU A 187 5.76 -21.21 -19.83
CA GLU A 187 6.63 -22.05 -19.02
C GLU A 187 7.33 -23.09 -19.89
N ILE A 188 8.65 -23.22 -19.69
CA ILE A 188 9.44 -24.30 -20.28
C ILE A 188 9.70 -25.39 -19.24
N PHE A 189 9.05 -26.55 -19.43
CA PHE A 189 9.01 -27.64 -18.45
C PHE A 189 10.31 -28.44 -18.31
N SER A 190 11.31 -28.23 -19.17
CA SER A 190 12.61 -28.88 -18.97
C SER A 190 13.27 -28.41 -17.67
N GLN A 191 12.99 -27.18 -17.20
CA GLN A 191 13.64 -26.57 -16.02
C GLN A 191 12.78 -25.55 -15.22
N SER A 192 11.47 -25.42 -15.49
CA SER A 192 10.57 -24.40 -14.90
C SER A 192 11.05 -22.97 -15.13
N ILE A 193 11.46 -22.68 -16.37
CA ILE A 193 11.96 -21.38 -16.81
C ILE A 193 10.78 -20.52 -17.27
N THR A 194 10.70 -19.28 -16.75
CA THR A 194 9.66 -18.30 -17.09
C THR A 194 10.06 -17.45 -18.30
N TYR A 195 9.13 -16.67 -18.86
CA TYR A 195 9.46 -15.70 -19.92
C TYR A 195 10.57 -14.72 -19.50
N LYS A 196 10.55 -14.27 -18.24
CA LYS A 196 11.55 -13.31 -17.73
C LYS A 196 12.96 -13.89 -17.83
N ASP A 197 13.12 -15.16 -17.45
CA ASP A 197 14.39 -15.87 -17.51
C ASP A 197 14.82 -16.08 -18.98
N LEU A 198 13.89 -16.39 -19.88
CA LEU A 198 14.18 -16.50 -21.32
C LEU A 198 14.62 -15.18 -21.94
N ASN A 199 13.98 -14.08 -21.54
CA ASN A 199 14.33 -12.75 -22.02
C ASN A 199 15.75 -12.36 -21.57
N GLU A 200 16.09 -12.63 -20.30
CA GLU A 200 17.46 -12.43 -19.80
C GLU A 200 18.49 -13.30 -20.55
N LEU A 201 18.15 -14.57 -20.82
CA LEU A 201 19.00 -15.45 -21.61
C LEU A 201 19.15 -14.95 -23.05
N ARG A 202 18.10 -14.43 -23.68
CA ARG A 202 18.16 -13.86 -25.05
C ARG A 202 19.08 -12.64 -25.09
N ASP A 203 18.93 -11.73 -24.14
CA ASP A 203 19.77 -10.52 -24.08
C ASP A 203 21.24 -10.92 -23.88
N ARG A 204 21.50 -11.94 -23.04
CA ARG A 204 22.86 -12.48 -22.86
C ARG A 204 23.38 -13.20 -24.10
N ALA A 205 22.55 -13.95 -24.82
CA ALA A 205 22.93 -14.60 -26.08
C ALA A 205 23.33 -13.57 -27.14
N SER A 206 22.60 -12.46 -27.22
CA SER A 206 22.88 -11.34 -28.14
C SER A 206 24.21 -10.64 -27.81
N LEU A 207 24.51 -10.44 -26.52
CA LEU A 207 25.80 -9.88 -26.10
C LEU A 207 26.99 -10.80 -26.44
N ILE A 208 26.83 -12.12 -26.27
CA ILE A 208 27.86 -13.10 -26.63
C ILE A 208 28.09 -13.11 -28.16
N GLU A 209 27.02 -12.99 -28.94
CA GLU A 209 27.12 -12.84 -30.41
C GLU A 209 27.94 -11.60 -30.79
N HIS A 210 27.66 -10.44 -30.21
CA HIS A 210 28.32 -9.18 -30.57
C HIS A 210 29.79 -9.08 -30.13
N SER A 211 30.14 -9.66 -28.99
CA SER A 211 31.52 -9.68 -28.44
C SER A 211 32.48 -10.59 -29.22
N SER A 212 31.96 -11.58 -29.93
CA SER A 212 32.75 -12.63 -30.62
C SER A 212 33.29 -12.22 -32.01
N ASN A 213 33.07 -10.97 -32.46
CA ASN A 213 33.42 -10.48 -33.80
C ASN A 213 34.94 -10.29 -34.07
N LYS A 214 35.85 -10.76 -33.21
CA LYS A 214 37.30 -10.66 -33.40
C LYS A 214 37.91 -11.99 -33.92
N LYS A 215 37.96 -12.12 -35.26
CA LYS A 215 38.61 -13.17 -36.10
C LYS A 215 38.12 -14.63 -35.90
N PRO A 216 37.50 -15.27 -36.92
CA PRO A 216 36.89 -16.59 -36.78
C PRO A 216 37.87 -17.77 -36.88
N LYS A 217 37.63 -18.79 -36.05
CA LYS A 217 37.99 -20.21 -36.27
C LYS A 217 36.69 -20.98 -36.51
N ASN A 218 36.71 -22.08 -37.27
CA ASN A 218 35.51 -22.84 -37.68
C ASN A 218 34.56 -23.28 -36.54
N ASP A 219 35.04 -23.46 -35.30
CA ASP A 219 34.17 -23.80 -34.15
C ASP A 219 33.31 -22.62 -33.68
N HIS A 220 33.74 -21.38 -33.91
CA HIS A 220 32.99 -20.18 -33.53
C HIS A 220 31.77 -19.92 -34.43
N GLU A 221 31.79 -20.33 -35.69
CA GLU A 221 30.64 -20.15 -36.61
C GLU A 221 29.44 -20.99 -36.19
N ARG A 222 29.67 -22.22 -35.70
CA ARG A 222 28.59 -23.09 -35.18
C ARG A 222 27.99 -22.56 -33.88
N GLU A 223 28.83 -21.99 -33.02
CA GLU A 223 28.39 -21.40 -31.75
C GLU A 223 27.55 -20.13 -31.99
N ILE A 224 27.98 -19.26 -32.91
CA ILE A 224 27.21 -18.06 -33.32
C ILE A 224 25.87 -18.47 -33.91
N TYR A 225 25.85 -19.44 -34.84
CA TYR A 225 24.60 -19.94 -35.43
C TYR A 225 23.62 -20.47 -34.36
N TYR A 226 24.15 -21.18 -33.36
CA TYR A 226 23.36 -21.70 -32.26
C TYR A 226 22.74 -20.58 -31.40
N LEU A 227 23.50 -19.53 -31.09
CA LEU A 227 23.01 -18.37 -30.35
C LEU A 227 21.92 -17.61 -31.14
N GLN A 228 22.14 -17.39 -32.44
CA GLN A 228 21.13 -16.79 -33.33
C GLN A 228 19.84 -17.62 -33.36
N LEU A 229 19.96 -18.95 -33.44
CA LEU A 229 18.81 -19.84 -33.43
C LEU A 229 18.03 -19.76 -32.11
N PHE A 230 18.73 -19.61 -30.97
CA PHE A 230 18.11 -19.40 -29.65
C PHE A 230 17.43 -18.03 -29.55
N VAL A 231 18.04 -16.96 -30.06
CA VAL A 231 17.43 -15.62 -30.10
C VAL A 231 16.12 -15.66 -30.88
N HIS A 232 16.14 -16.25 -32.09
CA HIS A 232 14.94 -16.37 -32.91
C HIS A 232 13.84 -17.24 -32.27
N PHE A 233 14.24 -18.28 -31.53
CA PHE A 233 13.34 -19.11 -30.75
C PHE A 233 12.59 -18.28 -29.68
N VAL A 234 13.32 -17.47 -28.90
CA VAL A 234 12.72 -16.61 -27.87
C VAL A 234 11.86 -15.51 -28.49
N ASP A 235 12.28 -14.92 -29.61
CA ASP A 235 11.48 -13.91 -30.33
C ASP A 235 10.16 -14.48 -30.84
N THR A 236 10.17 -15.73 -31.33
CA THR A 236 8.93 -16.43 -31.75
C THR A 236 7.99 -16.65 -30.58
N ILE A 237 8.52 -16.97 -29.39
CA ILE A 237 7.73 -17.07 -28.15
C ILE A 237 7.14 -15.70 -27.78
N GLU A 238 7.95 -14.62 -27.81
CA GLU A 238 7.49 -13.26 -27.53
C GLU A 238 6.36 -12.84 -28.49
N MET A 239 6.50 -13.09 -29.79
CA MET A 239 5.46 -12.82 -30.78
C MET A 239 4.18 -13.63 -30.51
N THR A 240 4.31 -14.89 -30.11
CA THR A 240 3.17 -15.73 -29.74
C THR A 240 2.43 -15.17 -28.53
N LEU A 241 3.15 -14.74 -27.49
CA LEU A 241 2.58 -14.08 -26.31
C LEU A 241 1.88 -12.76 -26.67
N LYS A 242 2.47 -11.95 -27.55
CA LYS A 242 1.87 -10.71 -28.07
C LYS A 242 0.57 -11.00 -28.82
N ASN A 243 0.55 -12.00 -29.70
CA ASN A 243 -0.63 -12.38 -30.49
C ASN A 243 -1.76 -12.93 -29.61
N LEU A 244 -1.45 -13.81 -28.65
CA LEU A 244 -2.44 -14.32 -27.68
C LEU A 244 -3.01 -13.21 -26.79
N THR A 245 -2.15 -12.31 -26.32
CA THR A 245 -2.58 -11.14 -25.54
C THR A 245 -3.47 -10.23 -26.37
N SER A 246 -3.11 -9.97 -27.64
CA SER A 246 -3.89 -9.14 -28.55
C SER A 246 -5.25 -9.75 -28.89
N LEU A 247 -5.32 -11.07 -29.12
CA LEU A 247 -6.59 -11.80 -29.30
C LEU A 247 -7.48 -11.68 -28.05
N THR A 248 -6.88 -11.76 -26.86
CA THR A 248 -7.61 -11.61 -25.59
C THR A 248 -8.17 -10.19 -25.44
N LEU A 249 -7.37 -9.17 -25.76
CA LEU A 249 -7.81 -7.77 -25.74
C LEU A 249 -8.86 -7.48 -26.82
N ALA A 250 -8.74 -8.10 -27.99
CA ALA A 250 -9.70 -8.01 -29.09
C ALA A 250 -10.99 -8.81 -28.82
N SER A 251 -11.11 -9.40 -27.62
CA SER A 251 -12.30 -10.11 -27.18
C SER A 251 -12.56 -11.38 -27.98
N TYR A 252 -11.53 -12.11 -28.42
CA TYR A 252 -11.75 -13.41 -29.04
C TYR A 252 -12.21 -14.42 -27.96
N PRO A 253 -13.38 -15.07 -28.10
CA PRO A 253 -13.98 -15.85 -27.01
C PRO A 253 -13.28 -17.19 -26.72
N SER A 254 -12.46 -17.69 -27.66
CA SER A 254 -11.92 -19.05 -27.63
C SER A 254 -10.41 -19.11 -27.37
N VAL A 255 -9.82 -18.07 -26.75
CA VAL A 255 -8.37 -18.06 -26.46
C VAL A 255 -7.96 -19.16 -25.49
N SER A 256 -8.71 -19.40 -24.42
CA SER A 256 -8.43 -20.48 -23.47
C SER A 256 -8.44 -21.85 -24.14
N SER A 257 -9.46 -22.12 -24.96
CA SER A 257 -9.53 -23.36 -25.76
C SER A 257 -8.40 -23.47 -26.78
N LEU A 258 -7.94 -22.36 -27.37
CA LEU A 258 -6.79 -22.36 -28.28
C LEU A 258 -5.51 -22.75 -27.52
N ILE A 259 -5.29 -22.19 -26.33
CA ILE A 259 -4.15 -22.54 -25.48
C ILE A 259 -4.18 -24.03 -25.12
N THR A 260 -5.34 -24.56 -24.70
CA THR A 260 -5.47 -26.00 -24.37
C THR A 260 -5.25 -26.90 -25.59
N SER A 261 -5.71 -26.48 -26.77
CA SER A 261 -5.57 -27.27 -28.01
C SER A 261 -4.12 -27.38 -28.49
N TYR A 262 -3.28 -26.41 -28.14
CA TYR A 262 -1.86 -26.35 -28.48
C TYR A 262 -0.95 -26.56 -27.27
N ASP A 263 -1.45 -27.27 -26.24
CA ASP A 263 -0.65 -27.60 -25.07
C ASP A 263 0.51 -28.56 -25.44
N GLY A 264 1.71 -28.24 -24.97
CA GLY A 264 2.89 -29.09 -25.15
C GLY A 264 3.58 -28.99 -26.51
N LEU A 265 3.86 -27.77 -26.99
CA LEU A 265 4.72 -27.55 -28.15
C LEU A 265 6.16 -27.96 -27.83
N THR A 266 6.83 -28.70 -28.72
CA THR A 266 8.18 -29.22 -28.47
C THR A 266 9.24 -28.49 -29.28
N CYS A 267 10.38 -28.17 -28.66
CA CYS A 267 11.63 -27.88 -29.36
C CYS A 267 12.57 -29.07 -29.17
N ILE A 268 13.04 -29.66 -30.28
CA ILE A 268 13.95 -30.81 -30.27
C ILE A 268 15.09 -30.50 -31.23
N GLU A 269 16.33 -30.50 -30.73
CA GLU A 269 17.54 -30.19 -31.51
C GLU A 269 17.41 -28.88 -32.33
N GLY A 270 16.80 -27.86 -31.72
CA GLY A 270 16.56 -26.55 -32.33
C GLY A 270 15.41 -26.51 -33.34
N ASN A 271 14.67 -27.60 -33.54
CA ASN A 271 13.45 -27.60 -34.36
C ASN A 271 12.23 -27.25 -33.52
N TYR A 272 11.65 -26.07 -33.78
CA TYR A 272 10.42 -25.56 -33.16
C TYR A 272 9.36 -25.16 -34.22
N GLN A 273 9.30 -25.87 -35.36
CA GLN A 273 8.37 -25.53 -36.45
C GLN A 273 6.89 -25.47 -36.03
N LYS A 274 6.48 -26.29 -35.06
CA LYS A 274 5.12 -26.26 -34.52
C LYS A 274 4.80 -24.93 -33.85
N LEU A 275 5.76 -24.31 -33.16
CA LEU A 275 5.61 -22.99 -32.57
C LEU A 275 5.48 -21.91 -33.66
N ILE A 276 6.31 -21.98 -34.70
CA ILE A 276 6.24 -21.05 -35.85
C ILE A 276 4.87 -21.13 -36.51
N ASN A 277 4.39 -22.35 -36.80
CA ASN A 277 3.08 -22.57 -37.41
C ASN A 277 1.94 -22.07 -36.51
N PHE A 278 2.04 -22.29 -35.20
CA PHE A 278 1.07 -21.79 -34.24
C PHE A 278 1.04 -20.25 -34.22
N ASN A 279 2.20 -19.59 -34.17
CA ASN A 279 2.30 -18.14 -34.22
C ASN A 279 1.69 -17.56 -35.51
N SER A 280 2.00 -18.14 -36.68
CA SER A 280 1.46 -17.70 -37.97
C SER A 280 -0.07 -17.88 -38.07
N MET A 281 -0.59 -18.97 -37.51
CA MET A 281 -2.04 -19.19 -37.39
C MET A 281 -2.69 -18.11 -36.51
N LEU A 282 -2.10 -17.79 -35.35
CA LEU A 282 -2.61 -16.75 -34.46
C LEU A 282 -2.61 -15.37 -35.10
N GLU A 283 -1.56 -15.02 -35.85
CA GLU A 283 -1.48 -13.76 -36.59
C GLU A 283 -2.58 -13.67 -37.65
N THR A 284 -2.79 -14.74 -38.43
CA THR A 284 -3.86 -14.82 -39.43
C THR A 284 -5.24 -14.69 -38.77
N LEU A 285 -5.46 -15.40 -37.66
CA LEU A 285 -6.71 -15.37 -36.91
C LEU A 285 -6.99 -13.97 -36.33
N LEU A 286 -5.97 -13.33 -35.75
CA LEU A 286 -6.08 -11.98 -35.19
C LEU A 286 -6.48 -10.99 -36.28
N ASN A 287 -5.77 -10.98 -37.41
CA ASN A 287 -6.06 -10.08 -38.53
C ASN A 287 -7.50 -10.27 -39.06
N GLN A 288 -7.93 -11.52 -39.26
CA GLN A 288 -9.29 -11.82 -39.68
C GLN A 288 -10.32 -11.39 -38.63
N TRP A 289 -10.08 -11.68 -37.35
CA TRP A 289 -10.98 -11.32 -36.27
C TRP A 289 -11.14 -9.80 -36.15
N GLU A 290 -10.05 -9.05 -36.21
CA GLU A 290 -10.09 -7.59 -36.13
C GLU A 290 -10.85 -6.94 -37.29
N GLN A 291 -10.67 -7.46 -38.51
CA GLN A 291 -11.44 -7.00 -39.68
C GLN A 291 -12.93 -7.25 -39.51
N ASN A 292 -13.30 -8.45 -39.05
CA ASN A 292 -14.70 -8.79 -38.77
C ASN A 292 -15.27 -7.88 -37.67
N LEU A 293 -14.53 -7.69 -36.57
CA LEU A 293 -14.93 -6.83 -35.47
C LEU A 293 -15.21 -5.39 -35.94
N CYS A 294 -14.32 -4.84 -36.78
CA CYS A 294 -14.54 -3.51 -37.37
C CYS A 294 -15.81 -3.47 -38.23
N SER A 295 -16.04 -4.47 -39.09
CA SER A 295 -17.26 -4.53 -39.92
C SER A 295 -18.54 -4.62 -39.08
N GLU A 296 -18.49 -5.28 -37.92
CA GLU A 296 -19.63 -5.35 -37.00
C GLU A 296 -19.80 -4.05 -36.20
N TYR A 297 -18.74 -3.26 -35.95
CA TYR A 297 -18.86 -1.92 -35.36
C TYR A 297 -19.61 -0.93 -36.26
N GLU A 298 -19.46 -1.04 -37.58
CA GLU A 298 -20.19 -0.21 -38.55
C GLU A 298 -21.69 -0.52 -38.52
N ARG A 299 -22.04 -1.80 -38.36
CA ARG A 299 -23.43 -2.28 -38.33
C ARG A 299 -24.09 -2.07 -36.96
N TYR A 300 -23.35 -2.34 -35.89
CA TYR A 300 -23.82 -2.38 -34.51
C TYR A 300 -22.92 -1.50 -33.63
N VAL A 301 -23.09 -0.18 -33.74
CA VAL A 301 -22.25 0.80 -33.03
C VAL A 301 -22.20 0.59 -31.52
N ASP A 302 -23.26 0.05 -30.90
CA ASP A 302 -23.29 -0.15 -29.44
C ASP A 302 -22.27 -1.19 -28.94
N LEU A 303 -21.75 -2.05 -29.83
CA LEU A 303 -20.64 -2.97 -29.49
C LEU A 303 -19.36 -2.20 -29.10
N THR A 304 -19.19 -0.97 -29.61
CA THR A 304 -18.01 -0.13 -29.35
C THR A 304 -17.95 0.43 -27.93
N TYR A 305 -18.99 0.24 -27.10
CA TYR A 305 -18.99 0.65 -25.70
C TYR A 305 -18.36 -0.38 -24.77
N PHE A 306 -18.09 -1.60 -25.24
CA PHE A 306 -17.59 -2.70 -24.44
C PHE A 306 -16.13 -3.00 -24.78
N SER A 307 -15.30 -3.18 -23.76
CA SER A 307 -13.89 -3.52 -23.87
C SER A 307 -13.63 -4.98 -23.52
N CYS A 308 -12.64 -5.62 -24.17
CA CYS A 308 -12.18 -6.98 -23.87
C CYS A 308 -13.34 -7.98 -23.61
N GLN A 309 -13.31 -8.70 -22.47
CA GLN A 309 -14.28 -9.75 -22.16
C GLN A 309 -15.69 -9.23 -21.80
N GLN A 310 -15.91 -7.90 -21.71
CA GLN A 310 -17.21 -7.34 -21.34
C GLN A 310 -18.34 -7.79 -22.27
N ILE A 311 -18.07 -7.98 -23.56
CA ILE A 311 -19.03 -8.49 -24.55
C ILE A 311 -19.53 -9.89 -24.14
N TRP A 312 -18.63 -10.77 -23.70
CA TRP A 312 -18.97 -12.13 -23.31
C TRP A 312 -19.59 -12.20 -21.92
N MET A 313 -19.22 -11.28 -21.02
CA MET A 313 -19.91 -11.10 -19.74
C MET A 313 -21.33 -10.56 -19.94
N LEU A 314 -21.57 -9.75 -20.97
CA LEU A 314 -22.90 -9.33 -21.35
C LEU A 314 -23.70 -10.49 -21.94
N GLU A 315 -23.11 -11.27 -22.84
CA GLU A 315 -23.75 -12.47 -23.40
C GLU A 315 -24.15 -13.45 -22.29
N SER A 316 -23.24 -13.76 -21.36
CA SER A 316 -23.52 -14.67 -20.26
C SER A 316 -24.67 -14.18 -19.39
N PHE A 317 -24.77 -12.86 -19.16
CA PHE A 317 -25.88 -12.24 -18.47
C PHE A 317 -27.21 -12.41 -19.22
N LEU A 318 -27.23 -12.10 -20.53
CA LEU A 318 -28.44 -12.13 -21.35
C LEU A 318 -29.07 -13.53 -21.39
N TYR A 319 -28.27 -14.58 -21.54
CA TYR A 319 -28.76 -15.96 -21.64
C TYR A 319 -28.97 -16.67 -20.29
N ASN A 320 -28.43 -16.15 -19.18
CA ASN A 320 -28.53 -16.80 -17.85
C ASN A 320 -29.25 -15.95 -16.80
N GLN A 321 -30.13 -15.02 -17.21
CA GLN A 321 -30.81 -14.09 -16.29
C GLN A 321 -31.52 -14.77 -15.11
N GLU A 322 -32.07 -15.97 -15.28
CA GLU A 322 -32.81 -16.69 -14.23
C GLU A 322 -31.92 -17.25 -13.10
N ARG A 323 -30.61 -17.43 -13.35
CA ARG A 323 -29.67 -18.04 -12.39
C ARG A 323 -28.78 -17.03 -11.69
N ILE A 324 -28.83 -15.77 -12.12
CA ILE A 324 -27.87 -14.75 -11.74
C ILE A 324 -28.56 -13.69 -10.86
N SER A 325 -27.89 -13.28 -9.79
CA SER A 325 -28.29 -12.09 -9.04
C SER A 325 -28.20 -10.86 -9.94
N LEU A 326 -29.36 -10.39 -10.42
CA LEU A 326 -29.51 -9.30 -11.39
C LEU A 326 -28.62 -8.10 -11.06
N GLY A 327 -28.52 -7.72 -9.77
CA GLY A 327 -27.80 -6.52 -9.37
C GLY A 327 -26.32 -6.66 -9.11
N ASN A 328 -25.81 -7.88 -8.94
CA ASN A 328 -24.39 -8.07 -8.64
C ASN A 328 -23.59 -8.39 -9.91
N HIS A 329 -24.28 -8.74 -11.00
CA HIS A 329 -23.66 -9.16 -12.23
C HIS A 329 -23.22 -7.97 -13.09
N ILE A 330 -22.01 -8.04 -13.66
CA ILE A 330 -21.45 -6.96 -14.48
C ILE A 330 -22.30 -6.64 -15.71
N GLY A 331 -22.91 -7.64 -16.35
CA GLY A 331 -23.78 -7.47 -17.52
C GLY A 331 -24.97 -6.53 -17.29
N TYR A 332 -25.55 -6.51 -16.08
CA TYR A 332 -26.60 -5.55 -15.73
C TYR A 332 -26.08 -4.10 -15.79
N HIS A 333 -24.90 -3.88 -15.22
CA HIS A 333 -24.27 -2.56 -15.18
C HIS A 333 -23.76 -2.12 -16.54
N LEU A 334 -23.31 -3.04 -17.40
CA LEU A 334 -22.91 -2.76 -18.79
C LEU A 334 -24.07 -2.22 -19.62
N LEU A 335 -25.24 -2.85 -19.53
CA LEU A 335 -26.46 -2.38 -20.19
C LEU A 335 -26.91 -1.01 -19.66
N GLN A 336 -26.95 -0.84 -18.33
CA GLN A 336 -27.30 0.44 -17.72
C GLN A 336 -26.34 1.56 -18.12
N PHE A 337 -25.04 1.27 -18.24
CA PHE A 337 -24.03 2.26 -18.64
C PHE A 337 -24.29 2.84 -20.04
N ILE A 338 -24.75 2.02 -20.99
CA ILE A 338 -25.15 2.47 -22.33
C ILE A 338 -26.60 2.98 -22.39
N GLY A 339 -27.34 2.94 -21.27
CA GLY A 339 -28.71 3.42 -21.15
C GLY A 339 -29.78 2.41 -21.60
N VAL A 340 -29.46 1.13 -21.66
CA VAL A 340 -30.42 0.04 -21.90
C VAL A 340 -30.91 -0.51 -20.56
N GLU A 341 -32.22 -0.52 -20.35
CA GLU A 341 -32.82 -1.04 -19.11
C GLU A 341 -32.87 -2.58 -19.14
N PRO A 342 -32.11 -3.30 -18.29
CA PRO A 342 -32.01 -4.75 -18.36
C PRO A 342 -33.34 -5.47 -18.13
N LYS A 343 -34.24 -4.89 -17.34
CA LYS A 343 -35.56 -5.44 -17.03
C LYS A 343 -36.48 -5.51 -18.25
N ASN A 344 -36.20 -4.74 -19.30
CA ASN A 344 -37.01 -4.73 -20.51
C ASN A 344 -36.65 -5.87 -21.48
N ILE A 345 -35.47 -6.49 -21.32
CA ILE A 345 -35.01 -7.56 -22.21
C ILE A 345 -35.62 -8.89 -21.78
N SER A 346 -36.48 -9.47 -22.61
CA SER A 346 -37.06 -10.78 -22.34
C SER A 346 -36.16 -11.91 -22.83
N SER A 347 -35.74 -12.80 -21.92
CA SER A 347 -34.96 -14.00 -22.25
C SER A 347 -35.63 -14.92 -23.28
N LYS A 348 -36.96 -14.86 -23.41
CA LYS A 348 -37.76 -15.70 -24.31
C LYS A 348 -37.69 -15.27 -25.78
N VAL A 349 -37.26 -14.05 -26.06
CA VAL A 349 -37.22 -13.45 -27.41
C VAL A 349 -35.78 -13.44 -27.96
N LEU A 350 -34.81 -13.87 -27.17
CA LEU A 350 -33.40 -13.88 -27.57
C LEU A 350 -33.15 -14.88 -28.72
N PRO A 351 -32.24 -14.55 -29.66
CA PRO A 351 -31.83 -15.47 -30.71
C PRO A 351 -31.17 -16.72 -30.12
N VAL A 352 -31.15 -17.83 -30.87
CA VAL A 352 -30.48 -19.06 -30.42
C VAL A 352 -28.98 -18.80 -30.24
N GLN A 353 -28.44 -19.28 -29.12
CA GLN A 353 -27.01 -19.15 -28.82
C GLN A 353 -26.18 -19.95 -29.84
N SER A 354 -25.21 -19.28 -30.47
CA SER A 354 -24.30 -19.88 -31.45
C SER A 354 -22.96 -20.21 -30.79
N GLU A 355 -22.24 -21.22 -31.31
CA GLU A 355 -20.84 -21.48 -30.92
C GLU A 355 -19.85 -20.65 -31.74
N HIS A 356 -20.26 -20.17 -32.93
CA HIS A 356 -19.39 -19.42 -33.83
C HIS A 356 -19.16 -17.97 -33.30
N PRO A 357 -17.91 -17.54 -33.08
CA PRO A 357 -17.60 -16.23 -32.49
C PRO A 357 -18.25 -15.03 -33.17
N GLN A 358 -18.31 -15.05 -34.51
CA GLN A 358 -18.91 -13.96 -35.31
C GLN A 358 -20.43 -13.87 -35.12
N GLU A 359 -21.13 -15.00 -35.14
CA GLU A 359 -22.59 -15.03 -34.96
C GLU A 359 -22.98 -14.68 -33.53
N ARG A 360 -22.17 -15.06 -32.53
CA ARG A 360 -22.35 -14.62 -31.13
C ARG A 360 -22.29 -13.10 -31.02
N LEU A 361 -21.29 -12.47 -31.63
CA LEU A 361 -21.14 -11.02 -31.65
C LEU A 361 -22.33 -10.34 -32.35
N ARG A 362 -22.77 -10.86 -33.50
CA ARG A 362 -23.95 -10.36 -34.24
C ARG A 362 -25.23 -10.46 -33.43
N ASN A 363 -25.44 -11.56 -32.71
CA ASN A 363 -26.61 -11.74 -31.86
C ASN A 363 -26.66 -10.66 -30.77
N ILE A 364 -25.54 -10.37 -30.10
CA ILE A 364 -25.44 -9.29 -29.11
C ILE A 364 -25.76 -7.95 -29.77
N GLY A 365 -25.15 -7.65 -30.94
CA GLY A 365 -25.40 -6.42 -31.68
C GLY A 365 -26.88 -6.21 -32.02
N ARG A 366 -27.59 -7.26 -32.48
CA ARG A 366 -29.02 -7.23 -32.79
C ARG A 366 -29.87 -6.91 -31.55
N ILE A 367 -29.58 -7.58 -30.44
CA ILE A 367 -30.27 -7.34 -29.16
C ILE A 367 -30.08 -5.87 -28.74
N LEU A 368 -28.86 -5.35 -28.81
CA LEU A 368 -28.58 -3.97 -28.41
C LEU A 368 -29.33 -2.95 -29.26
N ILE A 369 -29.41 -3.14 -30.58
CA ILE A 369 -30.17 -2.26 -31.47
C ILE A 369 -31.66 -2.29 -31.14
N GLU A 370 -32.23 -3.48 -30.89
CA GLU A 370 -33.66 -3.64 -30.61
C GLU A 370 -34.10 -2.89 -29.35
N TYR A 371 -33.29 -2.97 -28.28
CA TYR A 371 -33.59 -2.37 -26.98
C TYR A 371 -32.96 -0.99 -26.78
N ARG A 372 -32.35 -0.43 -27.82
CA ARG A 372 -31.78 0.91 -27.78
C ARG A 372 -32.90 1.93 -27.57
N PRO A 373 -32.76 2.87 -26.61
CA PRO A 373 -33.68 4.00 -26.53
C PRO A 373 -33.67 4.72 -27.88
N MET A 374 -34.83 4.93 -28.52
CA MET A 374 -34.93 5.73 -29.74
C MET A 374 -34.29 7.10 -29.48
N MET A 375 -33.08 7.30 -29.98
CA MET A 375 -32.50 8.63 -30.09
C MET A 375 -33.35 9.35 -31.12
N LEU A 376 -34.04 10.42 -30.71
CA LEU A 376 -34.69 11.35 -31.63
C LEU A 376 -33.65 11.69 -32.69
N LYS A 377 -33.90 11.28 -33.94
CA LYS A 377 -33.11 11.72 -35.09
C LYS A 377 -33.11 13.23 -35.03
N GLN A 378 -31.99 13.84 -34.64
CA GLN A 378 -31.82 15.27 -34.82
C GLN A 378 -32.04 15.52 -36.31
N GLU A 379 -32.89 16.50 -36.63
CA GLU A 379 -33.13 16.93 -38.00
C GLU A 379 -31.80 17.09 -38.72
N GLN A 380 -31.73 16.64 -39.98
CA GLN A 380 -30.53 16.60 -40.81
C GLN A 380 -29.88 17.98 -40.91
N ASN A 381 -29.03 18.31 -39.94
CA ASN A 381 -28.03 19.35 -40.08
C ASN A 381 -26.99 18.87 -41.09
N GLN A 382 -26.40 19.82 -41.81
CA GLN A 382 -25.29 19.57 -42.75
C GLN A 382 -24.27 18.60 -42.15
N ILE A 383 -23.79 17.65 -42.97
CA ILE A 383 -22.73 16.71 -42.58
C ILE A 383 -21.52 17.52 -42.11
N GLN A 384 -21.32 17.59 -40.79
CA GLN A 384 -20.21 18.33 -40.19
C GLN A 384 -19.18 17.34 -39.64
N LYS A 385 -17.94 17.49 -40.08
CA LYS A 385 -16.77 16.78 -39.53
C LYS A 385 -15.97 17.78 -38.69
N ARG A 386 -16.12 17.70 -37.36
CA ARG A 386 -15.45 18.60 -36.41
C ARG A 386 -14.87 17.84 -35.21
N ILE A 387 -13.66 18.25 -34.83
CA ILE A 387 -13.00 17.82 -33.60
C ILE A 387 -12.78 19.07 -32.73
N LEU A 388 -13.50 19.16 -31.62
CA LEU A 388 -13.42 20.26 -30.67
C LEU A 388 -12.30 19.98 -29.66
N VAL A 389 -11.35 20.89 -29.48
CA VAL A 389 -10.20 20.69 -28.58
C VAL A 389 -10.22 21.74 -27.47
N ILE A 390 -10.11 21.29 -26.22
CA ILE A 390 -9.94 22.14 -25.04
C ILE A 390 -8.64 21.77 -24.34
N GLU A 391 -7.78 22.78 -24.13
CA GLU A 391 -6.64 22.72 -23.22
C GLU A 391 -7.07 23.30 -21.87
N THR A 392 -6.95 22.53 -20.79
CA THR A 392 -7.40 22.97 -19.46
C THR A 392 -6.54 22.42 -18.33
N SER A 393 -6.72 22.93 -17.12
CA SER A 393 -6.07 22.37 -15.93
C SER A 393 -6.84 21.16 -15.39
N GLU A 394 -6.21 20.34 -14.55
CA GLU A 394 -6.86 19.22 -13.85
C GLU A 394 -8.23 19.55 -13.21
N PRO A 395 -8.38 20.63 -12.41
CA PRO A 395 -9.69 20.99 -11.86
C PRO A 395 -10.69 21.49 -12.92
N GLY A 396 -10.21 21.93 -14.09
CA GLY A 396 -11.00 22.44 -15.21
C GLY A 396 -11.61 21.36 -16.11
N ILE A 397 -11.19 20.09 -16.00
CA ILE A 397 -11.71 18.97 -16.82
C ILE A 397 -13.24 18.90 -16.76
N LEU A 398 -13.85 19.00 -15.58
CA LEU A 398 -15.30 18.92 -15.44
C LEU A 398 -16.01 20.10 -16.14
N ARG A 399 -15.44 21.30 -16.07
CA ARG A 399 -15.94 22.49 -16.76
C ARG A 399 -15.88 22.28 -18.28
N ALA A 400 -14.77 21.75 -18.79
CA ALA A 400 -14.58 21.43 -20.20
C ALA A 400 -15.60 20.39 -20.70
N ILE A 401 -15.80 19.30 -19.95
CA ILE A 401 -16.77 18.24 -20.30
C ILE A 401 -18.17 18.81 -20.48
N LEU A 402 -18.65 19.54 -19.47
CA LEU A 402 -20.02 20.09 -19.46
C LEU A 402 -20.19 21.18 -20.52
N SER A 403 -19.15 21.99 -20.76
CA SER A 403 -19.19 23.05 -21.78
C SER A 403 -19.36 22.47 -23.18
N LEU A 404 -18.62 21.41 -23.53
CA LEU A 404 -18.77 20.77 -24.84
C LEU A 404 -20.18 20.18 -25.04
N PHE A 405 -20.76 19.55 -24.03
CA PHE A 405 -22.14 19.06 -24.14
C PHE A 405 -23.15 20.21 -24.29
N LYS A 406 -22.96 21.30 -23.54
CA LYS A 406 -23.83 22.47 -23.62
C LYS A 406 -23.74 23.16 -24.99
N MET A 407 -22.55 23.30 -25.57
CA MET A 407 -22.33 23.87 -26.91
C MET A 407 -22.99 23.06 -28.03
N ASN A 408 -23.21 21.77 -27.81
CA ASN A 408 -23.84 20.87 -28.77
C ASN A 408 -25.32 20.61 -28.46
N ASP A 409 -25.89 21.24 -27.41
CA ASP A 409 -27.24 20.99 -26.90
C ASP A 409 -27.56 19.49 -26.68
N ILE A 410 -26.57 18.74 -26.20
CA ILE A 410 -26.68 17.31 -25.87
C ILE A 410 -26.67 17.13 -24.35
N SER A 411 -27.57 16.30 -23.83
CA SER A 411 -27.51 15.90 -22.41
C SER A 411 -26.32 14.97 -22.19
N PRO A 412 -25.44 15.26 -21.21
CA PRO A 412 -24.24 14.47 -20.99
C PRO A 412 -24.58 13.07 -20.44
N LYS A 413 -23.99 12.03 -21.03
CA LYS A 413 -24.12 10.63 -20.57
C LYS A 413 -22.75 10.00 -20.28
N SER A 414 -22.71 9.06 -19.34
CA SER A 414 -21.45 8.44 -18.92
C SER A 414 -20.71 7.73 -20.06
N HIS A 415 -21.43 7.02 -20.94
CA HIS A 415 -20.81 6.27 -22.05
C HIS A 415 -20.23 7.15 -23.16
N GLN A 416 -20.57 8.45 -23.18
CA GLN A 416 -19.99 9.42 -24.11
C GLN A 416 -18.62 9.93 -23.66
N LEU A 417 -18.23 9.64 -22.41
CA LEU A 417 -16.93 10.01 -21.85
C LEU A 417 -15.95 8.84 -21.95
N PHE A 418 -14.78 9.09 -22.51
CA PHE A 418 -13.69 8.12 -22.54
C PHE A 418 -12.46 8.71 -21.87
N TYR A 419 -12.13 8.21 -20.67
CA TYR A 419 -10.94 8.60 -19.92
C TYR A 419 -9.76 7.73 -20.34
N CYS A 420 -8.70 8.34 -20.86
CA CYS A 420 -7.46 7.64 -21.15
C CYS A 420 -6.74 7.29 -19.84
N THR A 421 -6.22 6.08 -19.77
CA THR A 421 -5.40 5.59 -18.65
C THR A 421 -4.13 4.94 -19.20
N GLN A 422 -3.17 4.63 -18.33
CA GLN A 422 -1.97 3.87 -18.72
C GLN A 422 -2.31 2.46 -19.24
N LYS A 423 -3.50 1.95 -18.93
CA LYS A 423 -3.99 0.63 -19.37
C LYS A 423 -4.80 0.68 -20.67
N THR A 424 -5.06 1.87 -21.23
CA THR A 424 -5.85 2.02 -22.45
C THR A 424 -5.12 1.41 -23.65
N SER A 425 -5.78 0.48 -24.35
CA SER A 425 -5.20 -0.24 -25.50
C SER A 425 -5.60 0.39 -26.84
N TRP A 426 -4.90 0.00 -27.92
CA TRP A 426 -5.27 0.37 -29.28
C TRP A 426 -6.70 -0.07 -29.65
N ILE A 427 -7.14 -1.23 -29.15
CA ILE A 427 -8.46 -1.78 -29.45
C ILE A 427 -9.57 -0.89 -28.87
N ASP A 428 -9.36 -0.35 -27.66
CA ASP A 428 -10.30 0.58 -27.02
C ASP A 428 -10.40 1.90 -27.80
N ILE A 429 -9.25 2.45 -28.25
CA ILE A 429 -9.21 3.67 -29.06
C ILE A 429 -9.82 3.45 -30.45
N ARG A 430 -9.58 2.29 -31.07
CA ARG A 430 -10.21 1.93 -32.34
C ARG A 430 -11.73 1.90 -32.19
N ALA A 431 -12.26 1.21 -31.19
CA ALA A 431 -13.69 1.19 -30.91
C ALA A 431 -14.24 2.61 -30.66
N PHE A 432 -13.54 3.42 -29.88
CA PHE A 432 -13.88 4.83 -29.65
C PHE A 432 -13.97 5.65 -30.95
N ILE A 433 -13.03 5.48 -31.88
CA ILE A 433 -13.07 6.20 -33.16
C ILE A 433 -14.29 5.77 -33.97
N TYR A 434 -14.52 4.47 -34.15
CA TYR A 434 -15.70 3.97 -34.88
C TYR A 434 -16.99 4.52 -34.26
N ARG A 435 -17.08 4.52 -32.92
CA ARG A 435 -18.20 5.13 -32.20
C ARG A 435 -18.44 6.59 -32.57
N CYS A 436 -17.39 7.40 -32.71
CA CYS A 436 -17.51 8.81 -33.07
C CYS A 436 -18.07 9.03 -34.50
N PHE A 437 -17.83 8.10 -35.43
CA PHE A 437 -18.31 8.18 -36.82
C PHE A 437 -19.73 7.62 -37.01
N TYR A 438 -20.06 6.53 -36.30
CA TYR A 438 -21.28 5.78 -36.55
C TYR A 438 -22.42 6.07 -35.56
N SER A 439 -22.13 6.68 -34.40
CA SER A 439 -23.17 7.02 -33.41
C SER A 439 -23.90 8.34 -33.67
N GLN A 440 -23.33 9.21 -34.52
CA GLN A 440 -23.83 10.57 -34.81
C GLN A 440 -24.02 11.45 -33.55
N THR A 441 -23.35 11.15 -32.44
CA THR A 441 -23.42 11.94 -31.20
C THR A 441 -22.04 12.35 -30.72
N LEU A 442 -21.97 13.43 -29.94
CA LEU A 442 -20.72 13.91 -29.36
C LEU A 442 -20.14 12.88 -28.38
N HIS A 443 -18.91 12.46 -28.64
CA HIS A 443 -18.10 11.64 -27.74
C HIS A 443 -16.81 12.37 -27.39
N GLN A 444 -16.38 12.28 -26.14
CA GLN A 444 -15.24 13.03 -25.61
C GLN A 444 -14.09 12.10 -25.23
N LEU A 445 -12.90 12.37 -25.77
CA LEU A 445 -11.64 11.75 -25.40
C LEU A 445 -10.94 12.64 -24.37
N ILE A 446 -10.73 12.11 -23.17
CA ILE A 446 -10.22 12.86 -22.02
C ILE A 446 -8.80 12.38 -21.72
N ARG A 447 -7.88 13.33 -21.65
CA ARG A 447 -6.45 13.15 -21.35
C ARG A 447 -5.69 12.26 -22.34
N PRO A 448 -5.78 12.53 -23.66
CA PRO A 448 -5.07 11.76 -24.68
C PRO A 448 -3.53 11.75 -24.49
N GLU A 449 -2.96 12.69 -23.73
CA GLU A 449 -1.54 12.73 -23.36
C GLU A 449 -1.03 11.50 -22.60
N ILE A 450 -1.91 10.71 -22.01
CA ILE A 450 -1.54 9.46 -21.32
C ILE A 450 -1.29 8.32 -22.32
N LEU A 451 -1.83 8.43 -23.54
CA LEU A 451 -1.67 7.40 -24.57
C LEU A 451 -0.23 7.36 -25.08
N SER A 452 0.26 6.16 -25.35
CA SER A 452 1.58 5.97 -25.98
C SER A 452 1.64 6.64 -27.36
N SER A 453 2.85 7.04 -27.78
CA SER A 453 3.08 7.61 -29.11
C SER A 453 2.58 6.70 -30.23
N GLU A 454 2.77 5.38 -30.10
CA GLU A 454 2.27 4.39 -31.05
C GLU A 454 0.74 4.44 -31.20
N ILE A 455 0.01 4.50 -30.09
CA ILE A 455 -1.46 4.57 -30.12
C ILE A 455 -1.91 5.89 -30.75
N GLN A 456 -1.26 7.01 -30.42
CA GLN A 456 -1.56 8.32 -31.00
C GLN A 456 -1.36 8.32 -32.53
N GLU A 457 -0.27 7.71 -33.02
CA GLU A 457 -0.01 7.62 -34.45
C GLU A 457 -1.04 6.75 -35.18
N ARG A 458 -1.35 5.57 -34.63
CA ARG A 458 -2.40 4.70 -35.17
C ARG A 458 -3.77 5.39 -35.20
N MET A 459 -4.07 6.19 -34.17
CA MET A 459 -5.30 6.98 -34.07
C MET A 459 -5.40 7.99 -35.22
N ILE A 460 -4.33 8.74 -35.49
CA ILE A 460 -4.27 9.69 -36.62
C ILE A 460 -4.52 8.97 -37.94
N ARG A 461 -3.84 7.84 -38.18
CA ARG A 461 -3.97 7.06 -39.42
C ARG A 461 -5.40 6.57 -39.64
N LEU A 462 -6.04 6.05 -38.59
CA LEU A 462 -7.41 5.53 -38.68
C LEU A 462 -8.43 6.67 -38.90
N ILE A 463 -8.29 7.80 -38.22
CA ILE A 463 -9.17 8.97 -38.45
C ILE A 463 -9.02 9.47 -39.89
N TYR A 464 -7.80 9.57 -40.42
CA TYR A 464 -7.56 9.96 -41.81
C TYR A 464 -8.26 9.01 -42.79
N HIS A 465 -8.11 7.70 -42.57
CA HIS A 465 -8.72 6.67 -43.39
C HIS A 465 -10.26 6.76 -43.37
N LEU A 466 -10.89 6.81 -42.19
CA LEU A 466 -12.34 6.89 -42.07
C LEU A 466 -12.93 8.20 -42.62
N ILE A 467 -12.22 9.33 -42.50
CA ILE A 467 -12.66 10.59 -43.13
C ILE A 467 -12.76 10.45 -44.64
N LYS A 468 -11.78 9.74 -45.24
CA LYS A 468 -11.69 9.52 -46.68
C LYS A 468 -12.73 8.53 -47.19
N GLU A 469 -12.95 7.43 -46.48
CA GLU A 469 -13.89 6.37 -46.90
C GLU A 469 -15.34 6.69 -46.55
N CYS A 470 -15.60 7.27 -45.38
CA CYS A 470 -16.95 7.61 -44.91
C CYS A 470 -17.25 9.10 -45.17
N SER A 471 -17.45 9.48 -46.43
CA SER A 471 -17.77 10.87 -46.79
C SER A 471 -19.13 11.32 -46.26
N GLU A 472 -20.09 10.39 -46.17
CA GLU A 472 -21.49 10.65 -45.79
C GLU A 472 -21.70 10.75 -44.26
N ASN A 473 -20.75 10.27 -43.45
CA ASN A 473 -20.87 10.27 -41.99
C ASN A 473 -20.41 11.61 -41.38
N SER A 474 -21.18 12.11 -40.42
CA SER A 474 -20.76 13.20 -39.53
C SER A 474 -19.73 12.71 -38.51
N LEU A 475 -18.77 13.57 -38.16
CA LEU A 475 -17.83 13.32 -37.08
C LEU A 475 -17.97 14.44 -36.05
N CYS A 476 -18.32 14.10 -34.81
CA CYS A 476 -18.31 15.05 -33.70
C CYS A 476 -17.57 14.46 -32.50
N MET A 477 -16.32 14.88 -32.34
CA MET A 477 -15.42 14.42 -31.26
C MET A 477 -14.99 15.62 -30.41
N GLY A 478 -15.01 15.46 -29.09
CA GLY A 478 -14.36 16.38 -28.16
C GLY A 478 -13.03 15.80 -27.69
N ILE A 479 -11.98 16.60 -27.62
CA ILE A 479 -10.69 16.25 -27.03
C ILE A 479 -10.43 17.22 -25.88
N ILE A 480 -10.24 16.69 -24.67
CA ILE A 480 -9.91 17.49 -23.49
C ILE A 480 -8.53 17.05 -23.01
N THR A 481 -7.55 17.96 -23.04
CA THR A 481 -6.18 17.68 -22.63
C THR A 481 -5.74 18.61 -21.51
N THR A 482 -4.87 18.09 -20.64
CA THR A 482 -4.19 18.87 -19.60
C THR A 482 -2.76 19.25 -19.97
N SER A 483 -2.29 18.76 -21.12
CA SER A 483 -0.98 19.09 -21.67
C SER A 483 -1.10 20.15 -22.76
N SER A 484 0.01 20.84 -23.04
CA SER A 484 0.00 21.82 -24.12
C SER A 484 -0.31 21.18 -25.46
N CYS A 485 -1.28 21.73 -26.19
CA CYS A 485 -1.69 21.20 -27.50
C CYS A 485 -0.56 21.19 -28.54
N THR A 486 0.46 22.03 -28.37
CA THR A 486 1.63 22.08 -29.26
C THR A 486 2.59 20.91 -29.06
N GLN A 487 2.59 20.32 -27.87
CA GLN A 487 3.44 19.19 -27.50
C GLN A 487 2.77 17.84 -27.81
N LEU A 488 1.45 17.82 -28.02
CA LEU A 488 0.71 16.59 -28.27
C LEU A 488 0.80 16.14 -29.74
N GLN A 489 1.44 14.99 -29.98
CA GLN A 489 1.58 14.40 -31.32
C GLN A 489 0.23 14.19 -32.01
N LEU A 490 -0.77 13.69 -31.27
CA LEU A 490 -2.13 13.52 -31.77
C LEU A 490 -2.73 14.80 -32.35
N ILE A 491 -2.71 15.92 -31.62
CA ILE A 491 -3.27 17.20 -32.11
C ILE A 491 -2.48 17.68 -33.32
N ASN A 492 -1.15 17.60 -33.28
CA ASN A 492 -0.31 18.06 -34.39
C ASN A 492 -0.55 17.26 -35.68
N GLY A 493 -0.73 15.94 -35.59
CA GLY A 493 -1.09 15.11 -36.74
C GLY A 493 -2.48 15.42 -37.30
N LEU A 494 -3.45 15.71 -36.43
CA LEU A 494 -4.83 16.02 -36.84
C LEU A 494 -4.99 17.43 -37.43
N LYS A 495 -4.07 18.37 -37.18
CA LYS A 495 -4.10 19.73 -37.79
C LYS A 495 -4.12 19.71 -39.31
N ILE A 496 -3.52 18.70 -39.92
CA ILE A 496 -3.47 18.54 -41.38
C ILE A 496 -4.88 18.38 -41.98
N LEU A 497 -5.83 17.85 -41.22
CA LEU A 497 -7.19 17.58 -41.68
C LEU A 497 -8.09 18.81 -41.75
N GLN A 498 -7.69 19.95 -41.18
CA GLN A 498 -8.49 21.19 -41.10
C GLN A 498 -9.88 21.04 -40.42
N ILE A 499 -10.08 19.98 -39.64
CA ILE A 499 -11.32 19.71 -38.89
C ILE A 499 -11.26 20.06 -37.40
N LEU A 500 -10.10 20.56 -36.93
CA LEU A 500 -9.89 20.92 -35.52
C LEU A 500 -10.44 22.32 -35.24
N THR A 501 -11.18 22.46 -34.14
CA THR A 501 -11.60 23.75 -33.59
C THR A 501 -11.13 23.84 -32.16
N PHE A 502 -10.25 24.81 -31.86
CA PHE A 502 -9.79 25.07 -30.50
C PHE A 502 -10.80 25.95 -29.78
N ILE A 503 -11.19 25.53 -28.59
CA ILE A 503 -12.13 26.23 -27.71
C ILE A 503 -11.32 26.82 -26.56
N HIS A 504 -11.45 28.13 -26.35
CA HIS A 504 -10.70 28.84 -25.33
C HIS A 504 -11.48 28.93 -24.01
N ASP A 505 -10.79 29.22 -22.91
CA ASP A 505 -11.41 29.23 -21.56
C ASP A 505 -12.59 30.23 -21.43
N GLN A 506 -12.56 31.30 -22.22
CA GLN A 506 -13.62 32.31 -22.32
C GLN A 506 -14.90 31.82 -23.01
N ASP A 507 -14.81 30.75 -23.81
CA ASP A 507 -15.96 30.12 -24.46
C ASP A 507 -16.61 29.06 -23.55
N LEU A 508 -15.90 28.61 -22.49
CA LEU A 508 -16.40 27.61 -21.56
C LEU A 508 -17.46 28.20 -20.62
N LEU A 509 -18.32 27.35 -20.06
CA LEU A 509 -19.36 27.74 -19.11
C LEU A 509 -18.79 28.62 -18.00
N ASP A 510 -19.43 29.75 -17.71
CA ASP A 510 -19.07 30.54 -16.54
C ASP A 510 -19.40 29.76 -15.23
N GLU A 511 -18.90 30.26 -14.10
CA GLU A 511 -19.06 29.60 -12.80
C GLU A 511 -20.53 29.42 -12.40
N MET A 512 -21.39 30.38 -12.77
CA MET A 512 -22.82 30.36 -12.43
C MET A 512 -23.56 29.29 -13.23
N ALA A 513 -23.39 29.28 -14.56
CA ALA A 513 -23.95 28.29 -15.47
C ALA A 513 -23.43 26.88 -15.16
N GLN A 514 -22.14 26.74 -14.85
CA GLN A 514 -21.56 25.47 -14.41
C GLN A 514 -22.22 24.98 -13.12
N ARG A 515 -22.37 25.86 -12.11
CA ARG A 515 -23.03 25.53 -10.84
C ARG A 515 -24.46 25.07 -11.05
N GLU A 516 -25.25 25.82 -11.83
CA GLU A 516 -26.65 25.49 -12.12
C GLU A 516 -26.78 24.13 -12.82
N MET A 517 -25.95 23.87 -13.83
CA MET A 517 -25.95 22.60 -14.55
C MET A 517 -25.59 21.43 -13.63
N ILE A 518 -24.54 21.56 -12.83
CA ILE A 518 -24.12 20.52 -11.88
C ILE A 518 -25.19 20.26 -10.82
N GLN A 519 -25.76 21.30 -10.21
CA GLN A 519 -26.80 21.16 -9.18
C GLN A 519 -28.07 20.50 -9.74
N LYS A 520 -28.45 20.83 -10.97
CA LYS A 520 -29.56 20.19 -11.68
C LYS A 520 -29.33 18.69 -11.90
N MET A 521 -28.10 18.31 -12.26
CA MET A 521 -27.74 16.90 -12.50
C MET A 521 -27.63 16.08 -11.21
N ILE A 522 -27.04 16.64 -10.15
CA ILE A 522 -26.88 15.95 -8.85
C ILE A 522 -28.24 15.75 -8.16
N GLY A 523 -29.11 16.78 -8.22
CA GLY A 523 -30.38 16.81 -7.54
C GLY A 523 -30.26 16.86 -6.00
N ILE A 524 -31.34 16.50 -5.29
CA ILE A 524 -31.40 16.52 -3.82
C ILE A 524 -30.83 15.26 -3.14
N ASN A 525 -30.46 14.26 -3.94
CA ASN A 525 -30.12 12.92 -3.46
C ASN A 525 -28.66 12.79 -2.99
N CYS A 526 -27.83 13.82 -3.16
CA CYS A 526 -26.45 13.80 -2.68
C CYS A 526 -26.20 14.85 -1.61
N LYS A 527 -25.56 14.47 -0.51
CA LYS A 527 -25.18 15.38 0.58
C LYS A 527 -23.74 15.15 1.02
N LEU A 528 -23.02 16.24 1.22
CA LEU A 528 -21.69 16.26 1.77
C LEU A 528 -21.77 16.53 3.27
N VAL A 529 -21.09 15.74 4.09
CA VAL A 529 -21.15 15.83 5.55
C VAL A 529 -19.74 16.08 6.09
N LYS A 530 -19.59 17.20 6.78
CA LYS A 530 -18.32 17.65 7.34
C LYS A 530 -18.49 17.99 8.80
N SER A 531 -17.38 18.02 9.52
CA SER A 531 -17.37 18.43 10.91
C SER A 531 -16.15 19.29 11.19
N GLN A 532 -16.30 20.23 12.12
CA GLN A 532 -15.18 21.09 12.52
C GLN A 532 -14.07 20.30 13.22
N ILE A 533 -14.45 19.26 13.97
CA ILE A 533 -13.55 18.35 14.68
C ILE A 533 -14.02 16.89 14.51
N PRO A 534 -13.14 15.90 14.60
CA PRO A 534 -13.53 14.50 14.60
C PRO A 534 -14.34 14.17 15.86
N GLY A 535 -15.23 13.17 15.78
CA GLY A 535 -16.05 12.74 16.91
C GLY A 535 -17.34 13.55 17.16
N LEU A 536 -17.77 14.39 16.21
CA LEU A 536 -19.07 15.08 16.27
C LEU A 536 -20.26 14.26 15.75
N GLY A 537 -20.04 13.01 15.35
CA GLY A 537 -21.14 12.07 15.03
C GLY A 537 -21.62 12.11 13.58
N LYS A 538 -20.78 12.50 12.60
CA LYS A 538 -21.11 12.49 11.17
C LYS A 538 -21.71 11.15 10.71
N SER A 539 -21.02 10.04 10.97
CA SER A 539 -21.49 8.72 10.56
C SER A 539 -22.82 8.34 11.22
N THR A 540 -23.03 8.73 12.48
CA THR A 540 -24.30 8.51 13.19
C THR A 540 -25.41 9.36 12.58
N TRP A 541 -25.13 10.64 12.28
CA TRP A 541 -26.08 11.52 11.62
C TRP A 541 -26.49 10.97 10.25
N ILE A 542 -25.53 10.53 9.43
CA ILE A 542 -25.81 9.92 8.11
C ILE A 542 -26.68 8.68 8.26
N ARG A 543 -26.34 7.78 9.18
CA ARG A 543 -27.13 6.57 9.45
C ARG A 543 -28.57 6.94 9.81
N ASN A 544 -28.76 7.85 10.76
CA ASN A 544 -30.09 8.30 11.19
C ASN A 544 -30.88 8.94 10.02
N GLN A 545 -30.22 9.71 9.14
CA GLN A 545 -30.87 10.28 7.96
C GLN A 545 -31.35 9.20 6.97
N ILE A 546 -30.55 8.14 6.76
CA ILE A 546 -30.90 7.02 5.89
C ILE A 546 -32.04 6.18 6.51
N GLU A 547 -32.00 5.95 7.82
CA GLU A 547 -33.07 5.25 8.54
C GLU A 547 -34.38 6.05 8.56
N GLN A 548 -34.32 7.38 8.68
CA GLN A 548 -35.49 8.27 8.62
C GLN A 548 -36.25 8.17 7.29
N ILE A 549 -35.53 8.01 6.19
CA ILE A 549 -36.12 7.77 4.86
C ILE A 549 -36.44 6.28 4.60
N LYS A 550 -36.39 5.45 5.65
CA LYS A 550 -36.71 4.01 5.63
C LYS A 550 -35.87 3.21 4.63
N LYS A 551 -34.61 3.60 4.42
CA LYS A 551 -33.66 2.86 3.59
C LYS A 551 -32.63 2.13 4.45
N GLN A 552 -32.09 1.03 3.95
CA GLN A 552 -30.98 0.27 4.52
C GLN A 552 -29.69 1.07 4.41
N TYR A 553 -28.90 1.05 5.48
CA TYR A 553 -27.65 1.78 5.57
C TYR A 553 -26.49 0.97 5.00
N ILE A 554 -25.88 1.45 3.91
CA ILE A 554 -24.69 0.85 3.30
C ILE A 554 -23.50 1.79 3.54
N LYS A 555 -22.50 1.32 4.31
CA LYS A 555 -21.24 2.06 4.50
C LYS A 555 -20.20 1.62 3.48
N PHE A 556 -19.69 2.57 2.70
CA PHE A 556 -18.69 2.37 1.66
C PHE A 556 -17.44 3.21 1.94
N SER A 557 -16.42 2.61 2.54
CA SER A 557 -15.17 3.31 2.89
C SER A 557 -14.15 3.33 1.74
N ILE A 558 -13.52 4.48 1.51
CA ILE A 558 -12.45 4.69 0.51
C ILE A 558 -11.22 5.23 1.26
N ASN A 559 -10.17 4.42 1.36
CA ASN A 559 -8.93 4.73 2.08
C ASN A 559 -7.72 4.13 1.33
N GLY A 560 -6.56 4.78 1.42
CA GLY A 560 -5.30 4.26 0.84
C GLY A 560 -5.24 4.37 -0.68
N ASP A 561 -4.53 3.43 -1.31
CA ASP A 561 -4.35 3.39 -2.77
C ASP A 561 -5.66 3.06 -3.49
N ILE A 562 -5.95 3.85 -4.52
CA ILE A 562 -7.24 3.82 -5.21
C ILE A 562 -7.12 3.03 -6.50
N ASP A 563 -7.72 1.84 -6.49
CA ASP A 563 -8.03 1.07 -7.70
C ASP A 563 -9.52 1.20 -8.02
N ILE A 564 -9.83 1.90 -9.12
CA ILE A 564 -11.22 2.17 -9.52
C ILE A 564 -11.96 0.88 -9.91
N ASP A 565 -11.30 -0.10 -10.52
CA ASP A 565 -11.96 -1.34 -10.93
C ASP A 565 -12.41 -2.13 -9.69
N ARG A 566 -11.55 -2.17 -8.67
CA ARG A 566 -11.88 -2.74 -7.36
C ARG A 566 -12.98 -1.97 -6.63
N LEU A 567 -13.04 -0.63 -6.77
CA LEU A 567 -14.14 0.17 -6.22
C LEU A 567 -15.47 -0.16 -6.91
N ALA A 568 -15.47 -0.32 -8.23
CA ALA A 568 -16.65 -0.73 -8.99
C ALA A 568 -17.15 -2.10 -8.52
N GLU A 569 -16.27 -3.09 -8.40
CA GLU A 569 -16.60 -4.42 -7.88
C GLU A 569 -17.22 -4.38 -6.48
N ARG A 570 -16.60 -3.62 -5.57
CA ARG A 570 -17.10 -3.48 -4.19
C ARG A 570 -18.49 -2.85 -4.15
N LEU A 571 -18.78 -1.87 -5.02
CA LEU A 571 -20.12 -1.29 -5.13
C LEU A 571 -21.12 -2.29 -5.74
N ARG A 572 -20.73 -3.04 -6.78
CA ARG A 572 -21.58 -4.08 -7.39
C ARG A 572 -21.97 -5.19 -6.41
N ASN A 573 -21.13 -5.52 -5.44
CA ASN A 573 -21.49 -6.50 -4.40
C ASN A 573 -22.74 -6.09 -3.59
N HIS A 574 -23.07 -4.80 -3.58
CA HIS A 574 -24.30 -4.26 -2.99
C HIS A 574 -25.43 -4.02 -4.02
N GLY A 575 -25.21 -4.31 -5.30
CA GLY A 575 -26.08 -3.88 -6.38
C GLY A 575 -27.51 -4.42 -6.28
N SER A 576 -27.73 -5.62 -5.75
CA SER A 576 -29.09 -6.12 -5.47
C SER A 576 -29.89 -5.24 -4.50
N GLN A 577 -29.24 -4.73 -3.44
CA GLN A 577 -29.87 -3.81 -2.46
C GLN A 577 -30.06 -2.42 -3.05
N LEU A 578 -29.15 -2.00 -3.95
CA LEU A 578 -29.23 -0.70 -4.60
C LEU A 578 -30.35 -0.67 -5.64
N ILE A 579 -30.54 -1.74 -6.41
CA ILE A 579 -31.57 -1.82 -7.47
C ILE A 579 -32.98 -1.89 -6.91
N SER A 580 -33.19 -2.54 -5.75
CA SER A 580 -34.48 -2.46 -5.06
C SER A 580 -34.80 -1.05 -4.57
N SER A 581 -33.82 -0.12 -4.63
CA SER A 581 -33.93 1.27 -4.18
C SER A 581 -34.22 1.40 -2.68
N GLU A 582 -34.06 0.30 -1.94
CA GLU A 582 -34.29 0.19 -0.51
C GLU A 582 -33.07 0.62 0.30
N ALA A 583 -31.98 1.06 -0.32
CA ALA A 583 -30.73 1.38 0.37
C ALA A 583 -30.23 2.82 0.12
N GLY A 584 -29.49 3.36 1.09
CA GLY A 584 -28.76 4.61 1.00
C GLY A 584 -27.26 4.37 1.22
N ILE A 585 -26.43 5.07 0.46
CA ILE A 585 -24.98 4.90 0.47
C ILE A 585 -24.33 5.99 1.31
N HIS A 586 -23.50 5.57 2.26
CA HIS A 586 -22.57 6.41 2.98
C HIS A 586 -21.15 6.17 2.46
N ILE A 587 -20.64 7.07 1.63
CA ILE A 587 -19.25 7.09 1.17
C ILE A 587 -18.39 7.76 2.24
N ASP A 588 -17.55 6.99 2.91
CA ASP A 588 -16.64 7.44 3.96
C ASP A 588 -15.23 7.59 3.38
N ILE A 589 -14.81 8.84 3.14
CA ILE A 589 -13.52 9.16 2.53
C ILE A 589 -12.52 9.50 3.63
N GLY A 590 -11.50 8.66 3.80
CA GLY A 590 -10.38 8.93 4.72
C GLY A 590 -9.15 9.50 4.00
N THR A 591 -7.96 9.11 4.44
CA THR A 591 -6.68 9.62 3.91
C THR A 591 -6.20 8.82 2.70
N PHE A 592 -5.70 9.51 1.67
CA PHE A 592 -5.17 8.96 0.43
C PHE A 592 -4.20 9.95 -0.22
N GLU A 593 -3.26 9.48 -1.03
CA GLU A 593 -2.20 10.32 -1.59
C GLU A 593 -2.57 10.95 -2.95
N ASN A 594 -3.21 10.16 -3.82
CA ASN A 594 -3.56 10.59 -5.18
C ASN A 594 -5.05 10.94 -5.31
N PHE A 595 -5.36 12.24 -5.42
CA PHE A 595 -6.75 12.72 -5.51
C PHE A 595 -7.40 12.52 -6.87
N ARG A 596 -6.61 12.34 -7.93
CA ARG A 596 -7.09 12.43 -9.31
C ARG A 596 -8.05 11.29 -9.70
N PRO A 597 -7.72 9.99 -9.51
CA PRO A 597 -8.65 8.89 -9.83
C PRO A 597 -9.97 8.98 -9.04
N LEU A 598 -9.89 9.45 -7.79
CA LEU A 598 -11.07 9.62 -6.94
C LEU A 598 -11.97 10.76 -7.42
N ASN A 599 -11.37 11.84 -7.90
CA ASN A 599 -12.10 13.00 -8.40
C ASN A 599 -12.93 12.62 -9.63
N GLU A 600 -12.31 11.95 -10.61
CA GLU A 600 -12.98 11.44 -11.81
C GLU A 600 -14.09 10.44 -11.46
N PHE A 601 -13.80 9.50 -10.54
CA PHE A 601 -14.80 8.55 -10.02
C PHE A 601 -16.00 9.26 -9.39
N LEU A 602 -15.77 10.25 -8.52
CA LEU A 602 -16.85 10.98 -7.85
C LEU A 602 -17.68 11.80 -8.84
N TYR A 603 -17.06 12.38 -9.87
CA TYR A 603 -17.80 13.09 -10.93
C TYR A 603 -18.78 12.12 -11.60
N SER A 604 -18.27 10.98 -12.05
CA SER A 604 -19.08 10.02 -12.77
C SER A 604 -20.17 9.41 -11.91
N LEU A 605 -19.85 9.10 -10.65
CA LEU A 605 -20.81 8.56 -9.70
C LEU A 605 -21.92 9.57 -9.33
N LEU A 606 -21.58 10.83 -9.06
CA LEU A 606 -22.54 11.82 -8.58
C LEU A 606 -23.38 12.44 -9.71
N LEU A 607 -22.77 12.64 -10.89
CA LEU A 607 -23.44 13.26 -12.03
C LEU A 607 -24.17 12.26 -12.92
N PHE A 608 -23.53 11.13 -13.26
CA PHE A 608 -24.08 10.17 -14.21
C PHE A 608 -24.65 8.93 -13.55
N ARG A 609 -24.38 8.72 -12.26
CA ARG A 609 -24.79 7.53 -11.50
C ARG A 609 -24.22 6.22 -12.07
N SER A 610 -23.22 6.31 -12.93
CA SER A 610 -22.52 5.18 -13.53
C SER A 610 -21.11 5.57 -13.91
N PHE A 611 -20.20 4.61 -14.00
CA PHE A 611 -18.84 4.83 -14.46
C PHE A 611 -18.19 3.55 -14.98
N CYS A 612 -17.23 3.72 -15.90
CA CYS A 612 -16.38 2.67 -16.45
C CYS A 612 -15.02 3.30 -16.84
N PHE A 613 -13.98 3.06 -16.05
CA PHE A 613 -12.62 3.59 -16.31
C PHE A 613 -11.66 2.50 -16.79
N GLY A 614 -11.94 1.24 -16.46
CA GLY A 614 -11.20 0.05 -16.88
C GLY A 614 -12.14 -1.05 -17.34
N GLN A 615 -11.95 -2.27 -16.83
CA GLN A 615 -12.78 -3.43 -17.17
C GLN A 615 -14.06 -3.49 -16.33
N ALA A 616 -14.07 -2.87 -15.16
CA ALA A 616 -15.18 -2.96 -14.24
C ALA A 616 -16.12 -1.75 -14.43
N VAL A 617 -17.41 -2.04 -14.60
CA VAL A 617 -18.47 -1.03 -14.71
C VAL A 617 -19.36 -1.09 -13.48
N CYS A 618 -19.85 0.06 -13.03
CA CYS A 618 -20.86 0.12 -11.98
C CYS A 618 -21.90 1.18 -12.34
N SER A 619 -23.15 0.90 -12.00
CA SER A 619 -24.29 1.81 -12.12
C SER A 619 -25.15 1.73 -10.87
N ILE A 620 -25.71 2.85 -10.46
CA ILE A 620 -26.55 2.99 -9.28
C ILE A 620 -27.84 3.72 -9.70
N PRO A 621 -29.02 3.31 -9.22
CA PRO A 621 -30.25 4.05 -9.52
C PRO A 621 -30.18 5.52 -9.06
N SER A 622 -30.87 6.40 -9.79
CA SER A 622 -30.82 7.85 -9.56
C SER A 622 -31.50 8.31 -8.26
N ASP A 623 -32.39 7.49 -7.71
CA ASP A 623 -33.14 7.74 -6.48
C ASP A 623 -32.44 7.19 -5.22
N VAL A 624 -31.32 6.48 -5.37
CA VAL A 624 -30.45 6.08 -4.26
C VAL A 624 -29.75 7.32 -3.70
N PRO A 625 -29.95 7.65 -2.41
CA PRO A 625 -29.29 8.78 -1.79
C PRO A 625 -27.83 8.44 -1.48
N ILE A 626 -26.94 9.40 -1.74
CA ILE A 626 -25.50 9.29 -1.52
C ILE A 626 -25.07 10.37 -0.50
N PHE A 627 -24.53 9.92 0.62
CA PHE A 627 -23.94 10.78 1.64
C PHE A 627 -22.42 10.63 1.60
N ILE A 628 -21.70 11.72 1.46
CA ILE A 628 -20.23 11.73 1.44
C ILE A 628 -19.75 12.28 2.78
N GLU A 629 -19.09 11.46 3.58
CA GLU A 629 -18.39 11.88 4.80
C GLU A 629 -16.93 12.20 4.45
N LEU A 630 -16.48 13.40 4.83
CA LEU A 630 -15.05 13.71 4.90
C LEU A 630 -14.61 13.70 6.37
N ASP A 631 -13.38 13.24 6.62
CA ASP A 631 -12.74 13.39 7.92
C ASP A 631 -12.53 14.88 8.28
N ALA A 632 -12.07 15.15 9.51
CA ALA A 632 -11.92 16.51 10.03
C ALA A 632 -10.44 16.90 10.15
N SER A 633 -9.64 16.51 9.16
CA SER A 633 -8.20 16.75 9.11
C SER A 633 -7.85 17.88 8.13
N LEU A 634 -6.61 18.37 8.22
CA LEU A 634 -6.04 19.31 7.24
C LEU A 634 -5.93 18.67 5.84
N HIS A 635 -5.88 17.33 5.77
CA HIS A 635 -5.93 16.60 4.50
C HIS A 635 -7.32 16.74 3.88
N SER A 636 -8.40 16.58 4.65
CA SER A 636 -9.78 16.71 4.17
C SER A 636 -10.13 18.11 3.64
N SER A 637 -9.53 19.17 4.20
CA SER A 637 -9.70 20.52 3.64
C SER A 637 -9.05 20.62 2.27
N LYS A 638 -7.83 20.07 2.10
CA LYS A 638 -7.20 19.97 0.78
C LYS A 638 -8.03 19.12 -0.18
N VAL A 639 -8.58 17.98 0.28
CA VAL A 639 -9.50 17.14 -0.51
C VAL A 639 -10.68 17.95 -1.04
N GLN A 640 -11.33 18.74 -0.19
CA GLN A 640 -12.44 19.60 -0.61
C GLN A 640 -12.01 20.61 -1.67
N ASP A 641 -10.86 21.24 -1.48
CA ASP A 641 -10.39 22.30 -2.38
C ASP A 641 -9.96 21.74 -3.73
N SER A 642 -9.33 20.56 -3.72
CA SER A 642 -8.86 19.83 -4.91
C SER A 642 -9.99 19.12 -5.66
N MET A 643 -11.05 18.65 -4.99
CA MET A 643 -12.17 17.96 -5.63
C MET A 643 -13.27 18.92 -6.07
N THR A 644 -13.29 19.29 -7.35
CA THR A 644 -14.20 20.30 -7.89
C THR A 644 -15.67 19.98 -7.64
N ILE A 645 -16.10 18.71 -7.75
CA ILE A 645 -17.52 18.34 -7.57
C ILE A 645 -18.04 18.59 -6.17
N LEU A 646 -17.20 18.42 -5.13
CA LEU A 646 -17.61 18.57 -3.74
C LEU A 646 -17.99 20.02 -3.41
N LYS A 647 -17.54 21.00 -4.19
CA LYS A 647 -17.91 22.42 -4.05
C LYS A 647 -19.37 22.67 -4.43
N TYR A 648 -19.97 21.80 -5.24
CA TYR A 648 -21.34 21.95 -5.75
C TYR A 648 -22.35 21.06 -5.03
N VAL A 649 -21.90 20.08 -4.24
CA VAL A 649 -22.77 19.21 -3.42
C VAL A 649 -23.26 19.97 -2.20
N ARG A 650 -24.55 19.84 -1.86
CA ARG A 650 -25.13 20.44 -0.65
C ARG A 650 -24.39 19.94 0.61
N CYS A 651 -23.83 20.87 1.38
CA CYS A 651 -23.02 20.57 2.56
C CYS A 651 -23.83 20.66 3.86
N MET A 652 -23.68 19.67 4.73
CA MET A 652 -24.06 19.68 6.14
C MET A 652 -22.80 19.77 6.99
N HIS A 653 -22.69 20.82 7.79
CA HIS A 653 -21.53 21.05 8.64
C HIS A 653 -21.91 20.90 10.13
N LEU A 654 -21.37 19.86 10.78
CA LEU A 654 -21.52 19.64 12.21
C LEU A 654 -20.47 20.45 12.97
N GLN A 655 -20.90 21.47 13.69
CA GLN A 655 -20.03 22.34 14.50
C GLN A 655 -19.92 21.85 15.94
N THR A 656 -21.05 21.44 16.53
CA THR A 656 -21.13 21.07 17.95
C THR A 656 -21.95 19.79 18.14
N ILE A 657 -21.81 19.18 19.32
CA ILE A 657 -22.71 18.12 19.78
C ILE A 657 -24.14 18.68 19.89
N ASN A 658 -25.11 17.91 19.41
CA ASN A 658 -26.52 18.13 19.72
C ASN A 658 -26.94 17.24 20.91
N TRP A 659 -27.06 17.83 22.09
CA TRP A 659 -27.39 17.09 23.32
C TRP A 659 -28.75 16.38 23.27
N ASN A 660 -29.67 16.82 22.41
CA ASN A 660 -30.95 16.14 22.22
C ASN A 660 -30.80 14.75 21.58
N ASP A 661 -29.67 14.46 20.94
CA ASP A 661 -29.41 13.13 20.36
C ASP A 661 -28.94 12.12 21.42
N LEU A 662 -28.70 12.54 22.67
CA LEU A 662 -28.35 11.65 23.77
C LEU A 662 -29.57 10.78 24.17
N SER A 663 -29.45 9.47 24.03
CA SER A 663 -30.49 8.47 24.35
C SER A 663 -30.59 8.18 25.85
N VAL A 664 -31.04 9.19 26.61
CA VAL A 664 -31.15 9.11 28.08
C VAL A 664 -32.21 8.12 28.56
N SER A 665 -33.38 8.09 27.94
CA SER A 665 -34.54 7.34 28.45
C SER A 665 -34.39 5.82 28.33
N GLU A 666 -33.61 5.36 27.36
CA GLU A 666 -33.38 3.93 27.07
C GLU A 666 -32.07 3.42 27.69
N SER A 667 -31.22 4.33 28.20
CA SER A 667 -29.89 4.00 28.69
C SER A 667 -29.84 3.99 30.22
N TYR A 668 -29.91 2.77 30.77
CA TYR A 668 -29.74 2.51 32.20
C TYR A 668 -28.42 3.11 32.76
N ASN A 669 -27.32 2.99 32.02
CA ASN A 669 -26.01 3.50 32.43
C ASN A 669 -26.01 5.03 32.61
N ILE A 670 -26.70 5.76 31.72
CA ILE A 670 -26.79 7.23 31.80
C ILE A 670 -27.66 7.64 32.99
N GLN A 671 -28.76 6.92 33.21
CA GLN A 671 -29.65 7.16 34.36
C GLN A 671 -28.94 6.94 35.70
N LEU A 672 -28.11 5.90 35.82
CA LEU A 672 -27.34 5.64 37.04
C LEU A 672 -26.42 6.82 37.35
N ILE A 673 -25.69 7.30 36.34
CA ILE A 673 -24.81 8.48 36.46
C ILE A 673 -25.62 9.70 36.89
N ALA A 674 -26.74 10.00 36.22
CA ALA A 674 -27.57 11.14 36.55
C ALA A 674 -28.11 11.07 37.99
N ASN A 675 -28.50 9.89 38.48
CA ASN A 675 -28.94 9.71 39.87
C ASN A 675 -27.84 10.02 40.88
N TYR A 676 -26.62 9.55 40.61
CA TYR A 676 -25.46 9.87 41.43
C TYR A 676 -25.15 11.38 41.40
N LEU A 677 -25.14 12.01 40.22
CA LEU A 677 -24.91 13.45 40.09
C LEU A 677 -25.97 14.27 40.84
N GLN A 678 -27.26 13.90 40.73
CA GLN A 678 -28.34 14.53 41.48
C GLN A 678 -28.15 14.37 42.99
N CYS A 679 -27.83 13.16 43.47
CA CYS A 679 -27.66 12.89 44.90
C CYS A 679 -26.39 13.53 45.49
N ILE A 680 -25.36 13.78 44.67
CA ILE A 680 -24.18 14.55 45.06
C ILE A 680 -24.56 16.03 45.19
N LYS A 681 -25.29 16.57 44.19
CA LYS A 681 -25.80 17.96 44.20
C LYS A 681 -26.69 18.25 45.41
N ASP A 682 -27.60 17.31 45.73
CA ASP A 682 -28.53 17.43 46.86
C ASP A 682 -27.90 16.99 48.21
N LYS A 683 -26.66 16.52 48.21
CA LYS A 683 -25.95 15.90 49.36
C LYS A 683 -26.70 14.72 50.01
N THR A 684 -27.66 14.12 49.31
CA THR A 684 -28.44 12.97 49.79
C THR A 684 -27.65 11.66 49.72
N VAL A 685 -26.57 11.61 48.95
CA VAL A 685 -25.67 10.44 48.86
C VAL A 685 -25.06 10.05 50.20
N ILE A 686 -25.04 10.98 51.15
CA ILE A 686 -24.60 10.77 52.54
C ILE A 686 -25.56 9.85 53.32
N LYS A 687 -26.87 9.93 53.02
CA LYS A 687 -27.94 9.28 53.80
C LYS A 687 -28.58 8.10 53.08
N LYS A 688 -28.41 8.00 51.77
CA LYS A 688 -29.05 6.99 50.93
C LYS A 688 -28.05 6.25 50.05
N ASP A 689 -28.19 4.93 49.97
CA ASP A 689 -27.53 4.09 48.98
C ASP A 689 -28.28 4.15 47.63
N ILE A 690 -27.51 4.22 46.54
CA ILE A 690 -28.04 4.20 45.18
C ILE A 690 -27.65 2.84 44.61
N SER A 691 -28.63 1.97 44.41
CA SER A 691 -28.44 0.68 43.78
C SER A 691 -29.18 0.61 42.45
N GLU A 692 -28.85 -0.41 41.67
CA GLU A 692 -29.44 -0.68 40.36
C GLU A 692 -30.98 -0.81 40.43
N GLU A 693 -31.47 -1.40 41.52
CA GLU A 693 -32.89 -1.68 41.75
C GLU A 693 -33.66 -0.48 42.33
N GLN A 694 -32.97 0.51 42.91
CA GLN A 694 -33.58 1.64 43.64
C GLN A 694 -33.42 2.99 42.91
N MET A 695 -32.98 2.94 41.66
CA MET A 695 -32.74 4.10 40.82
C MET A 695 -34.05 4.78 40.43
N LYS A 696 -34.09 6.11 40.50
CA LYS A 696 -35.25 6.89 40.01
C LYS A 696 -35.03 7.23 38.54
N LEU A 697 -36.05 7.09 37.71
CA LEU A 697 -36.00 7.61 36.35
C LEU A 697 -36.03 9.14 36.40
N ILE A 698 -34.93 9.76 35.95
CA ILE A 698 -34.82 11.21 35.80
C ILE A 698 -35.20 11.54 34.35
N ASP A 699 -35.98 12.60 34.17
CA ASP A 699 -36.38 13.05 32.84
C ASP A 699 -35.18 13.47 31.98
N LYS A 700 -35.35 13.42 30.65
CA LYS A 700 -34.27 13.64 29.70
C LYS A 700 -33.58 15.00 29.86
N GLU A 701 -34.35 16.06 30.10
CA GLU A 701 -33.84 17.42 30.21
C GLU A 701 -33.00 17.59 31.48
N THR A 702 -33.51 17.10 32.62
CA THR A 702 -32.77 17.12 33.89
C THR A 702 -31.50 16.29 33.83
N CYS A 703 -31.54 15.09 33.22
CA CYS A 703 -30.36 14.25 33.00
C CYS A 703 -29.28 14.96 32.17
N ILE A 704 -29.66 15.56 31.04
CA ILE A 704 -28.73 16.29 30.18
C ILE A 704 -28.08 17.44 30.96
N ARG A 705 -28.87 18.21 31.70
CA ARG A 705 -28.35 19.32 32.53
C ARG A 705 -27.36 18.85 33.59
N LEU A 706 -27.66 17.78 34.31
CA LEU A 706 -26.75 17.21 35.32
C LEU A 706 -25.42 16.77 34.70
N ILE A 707 -25.46 16.10 33.54
CA ILE A 707 -24.25 15.67 32.84
C ILE A 707 -23.47 16.88 32.33
N GLN A 708 -24.14 17.89 31.78
CA GLN A 708 -23.51 19.13 31.30
C GLN A 708 -22.79 19.87 32.42
N ASP A 709 -23.43 20.05 33.58
CA ASP A 709 -22.88 20.76 34.75
C ASP A 709 -21.51 20.20 35.15
N HIS A 710 -21.34 18.87 35.10
CA HIS A 710 -20.10 18.21 35.48
C HIS A 710 -19.13 18.04 34.30
N PHE A 711 -19.60 17.61 33.13
CA PHE A 711 -18.74 17.32 31.97
C PHE A 711 -18.08 18.58 31.39
N LEU A 712 -18.76 19.73 31.46
CA LEU A 712 -18.33 21.00 30.86
C LEU A 712 -17.54 21.91 31.80
N ARG A 713 -17.40 21.55 33.09
CA ARG A 713 -16.86 22.43 34.14
C ARG A 713 -15.52 23.11 33.77
N ASN A 714 -14.62 22.37 33.11
CA ASN A 714 -13.31 22.87 32.68
C ASN A 714 -13.10 22.72 31.15
N LYS A 715 -14.18 22.67 30.35
CA LYS A 715 -14.10 22.44 28.89
C LYS A 715 -14.81 23.53 28.11
N SER A 716 -14.25 23.87 26.94
CA SER A 716 -14.90 24.77 26.00
C SER A 716 -16.06 24.05 25.30
N LYS A 717 -17.28 24.60 25.38
CA LYS A 717 -18.49 24.02 24.75
C LYS A 717 -18.35 23.78 23.24
N GLU A 718 -17.47 24.52 22.57
CA GLU A 718 -17.24 24.44 21.13
C GLU A 718 -16.37 23.23 20.71
N PHE A 719 -15.57 22.67 21.62
CA PHE A 719 -14.59 21.62 21.30
C PHE A 719 -14.94 20.25 21.87
N ILE A 720 -16.12 20.11 22.47
CA ILE A 720 -16.59 18.83 23.00
C ILE A 720 -16.96 17.87 21.86
N THR A 721 -16.67 16.59 22.08
CA THR A 721 -16.98 15.51 21.13
C THR A 721 -17.79 14.40 21.77
N TRP A 722 -18.59 13.67 20.98
CA TRP A 722 -19.31 12.48 21.45
C TRP A 722 -18.35 11.42 21.99
N THR A 723 -17.12 11.35 21.45
CA THR A 723 -16.07 10.47 21.94
C THR A 723 -15.63 10.83 23.37
N GLN A 724 -15.44 12.12 23.67
CA GLN A 724 -15.10 12.53 25.03
C GLN A 724 -16.26 12.28 26.00
N LEU A 725 -17.50 12.54 25.56
CA LEU A 725 -18.68 12.28 26.37
C LEU A 725 -18.89 10.78 26.62
N SER A 726 -18.67 9.92 25.62
CA SER A 726 -18.80 8.46 25.79
C SER A 726 -17.75 7.90 26.74
N ILE A 727 -16.51 8.41 26.70
CA ILE A 727 -15.45 8.08 27.67
C ILE A 727 -15.88 8.48 29.09
N PHE A 728 -16.37 9.71 29.26
CA PHE A 728 -16.88 10.20 30.55
C PHE A 728 -17.98 9.27 31.09
N LEU A 729 -19.00 9.00 30.27
CA LEU A 729 -20.12 8.16 30.69
C LEU A 729 -19.68 6.73 31.03
N ALA A 730 -18.82 6.12 30.22
CA ALA A 730 -18.37 4.75 30.44
C ALA A 730 -17.59 4.61 31.78
N ILE A 731 -16.72 5.57 32.08
CA ILE A 731 -15.90 5.55 33.30
C ILE A 731 -16.75 5.79 34.54
N TYR A 732 -17.61 6.82 34.54
CA TYR A 732 -18.43 7.11 35.72
C TYR A 732 -19.50 6.07 35.97
N ASN A 733 -20.05 5.44 34.92
CA ASN A 733 -20.90 4.26 35.10
C ASN A 733 -20.16 3.18 35.90
N ARG A 734 -18.92 2.85 35.51
CA ARG A 734 -18.11 1.83 36.18
C ARG A 734 -17.76 2.20 37.62
N LEU A 735 -17.34 3.45 37.84
CA LEU A 735 -16.94 3.95 39.16
C LEU A 735 -18.13 3.99 40.13
N PHE A 736 -19.28 4.52 39.70
CA PHE A 736 -20.47 4.60 40.53
C PHE A 736 -21.09 3.23 40.80
N LEU A 737 -21.09 2.33 39.81
CA LEU A 737 -21.54 0.96 40.02
C LEU A 737 -20.65 0.25 41.05
N GLY A 738 -19.33 0.33 40.93
CA GLY A 738 -18.42 -0.25 41.93
C GLY A 738 -18.57 0.39 43.31
N PHE A 739 -18.77 1.71 43.37
CA PHE A 739 -19.04 2.42 44.62
C PHE A 739 -20.33 1.92 45.30
N SER A 740 -21.39 1.66 44.53
CA SER A 740 -22.66 1.13 45.04
C SER A 740 -22.52 -0.27 45.67
N ARG A 741 -21.62 -1.09 45.13
CA ARG A 741 -21.41 -2.49 45.56
C ARG A 741 -20.35 -2.61 46.66
N CYS A 742 -19.51 -1.60 46.81
CA CYS A 742 -18.46 -1.60 47.82
C CYS A 742 -19.03 -1.56 49.23
N GLY A 743 -18.90 -2.68 49.96
CA GLY A 743 -19.38 -2.79 51.34
C GLY A 743 -18.76 -1.76 52.30
N HIS A 744 -17.56 -1.27 52.02
CA HIS A 744 -16.91 -0.22 52.80
C HIS A 744 -17.57 1.15 52.66
N PHE A 745 -18.22 1.40 51.52
CA PHE A 745 -18.78 2.70 51.22
C PHE A 745 -20.28 2.80 51.51
N LEU A 746 -20.99 1.71 51.81
CA LEU A 746 -22.42 1.72 52.19
C LEU A 746 -22.70 2.62 53.40
N VAL A 747 -23.85 3.30 53.42
CA VAL A 747 -24.19 4.32 54.44
C VAL A 747 -24.02 3.77 55.86
N LYS A 748 -24.45 2.52 56.09
CA LYS A 748 -24.39 1.85 57.40
C LYS A 748 -22.97 1.56 57.92
N TYR A 749 -21.95 1.53 57.07
CA TYR A 749 -20.59 1.13 57.44
C TYR A 749 -19.57 2.27 57.40
N VAL A 750 -19.98 3.44 56.89
CA VAL A 750 -19.12 4.61 56.80
C VAL A 750 -19.08 5.34 58.15
N PRO A 751 -17.89 5.56 58.75
CA PRO A 751 -17.77 6.13 60.08
C PRO A 751 -18.07 7.64 60.14
N LYS A 752 -17.80 8.37 59.07
CA LYS A 752 -18.12 9.80 58.92
C LYS A 752 -18.95 10.01 57.65
N PRO A 753 -20.19 10.48 57.73
CA PRO A 753 -21.08 10.57 56.58
C PRO A 753 -20.51 11.41 55.41
N GLU A 754 -19.66 12.39 55.71
CA GLU A 754 -19.00 13.28 54.73
C GLU A 754 -18.03 12.53 53.80
N LEU A 755 -17.47 11.39 54.25
CA LEU A 755 -16.50 10.60 53.49
C LEU A 755 -17.03 10.20 52.10
N ARG A 756 -18.31 9.81 52.01
CA ARG A 756 -18.92 9.38 50.74
C ARG A 756 -18.96 10.53 49.74
N LEU A 757 -19.34 11.72 50.22
CA LEU A 757 -19.42 12.91 49.38
C LEU A 757 -18.02 13.33 48.93
N ASP A 758 -17.04 13.34 49.84
CA ASP A 758 -15.66 13.73 49.52
C ASP A 758 -15.03 12.80 48.48
N ILE A 759 -15.23 11.47 48.59
CA ILE A 759 -14.72 10.51 47.61
C ILE A 759 -15.36 10.77 46.24
N LEU A 760 -16.69 10.83 46.17
CA LEU A 760 -17.41 11.00 44.91
C LEU A 760 -17.11 12.34 44.24
N GLN A 761 -17.00 13.41 45.03
CA GLN A 761 -16.59 14.73 44.54
C GLN A 761 -15.16 14.70 43.98
N SER A 762 -14.23 14.02 44.67
CA SER A 762 -12.84 13.90 44.22
C SER A 762 -12.70 13.03 42.96
N LEU A 763 -13.55 12.01 42.81
CA LEU A 763 -13.66 11.25 41.56
C LEU A 763 -14.15 12.15 40.42
N LEU A 764 -15.15 13.00 40.66
CA LEU A 764 -15.68 13.94 39.67
C LEU A 764 -14.68 15.06 39.32
N ASP A 765 -13.95 15.57 40.31
CA ASP A 765 -12.92 16.59 40.07
C ASP A 765 -11.75 16.03 39.23
N SER A 766 -11.57 14.70 39.22
CA SER A 766 -10.61 14.00 38.36
C SER A 766 -11.16 13.67 36.94
N SER A 767 -12.37 14.13 36.57
CA SER A 767 -13.04 13.80 35.30
C SER A 767 -12.25 14.16 34.05
N ASP A 768 -11.51 15.26 34.13
CA ASP A 768 -10.78 15.77 32.98
C ASP A 768 -9.61 14.84 32.63
N GLN A 769 -9.02 14.15 33.59
CA GLN A 769 -7.86 13.28 33.37
C GLN A 769 -8.15 12.12 32.40
N PHE A 770 -9.41 11.71 32.29
CA PHE A 770 -9.83 10.65 31.38
C PHE A 770 -10.27 11.18 30.01
N THR A 771 -10.68 12.44 29.94
CA THR A 771 -11.28 13.07 28.75
C THR A 771 -10.37 14.09 28.07
N SER A 772 -9.32 14.54 28.77
CA SER A 772 -8.29 15.48 28.31
C SER A 772 -7.19 14.73 27.56
N LEU A 773 -7.40 14.53 26.27
CA LEU A 773 -6.30 14.75 25.35
C LEU A 773 -6.34 16.25 25.06
N SER A 774 -5.27 16.98 25.36
CA SER A 774 -5.09 18.42 25.07
C SER A 774 -4.97 18.67 23.56
N VAL A 775 -5.99 18.24 22.83
CA VAL A 775 -6.24 18.47 21.43
C VAL A 775 -6.60 19.94 21.19
N GLU A 776 -7.11 20.64 22.21
CA GLU A 776 -7.41 22.09 22.15
C GLU A 776 -6.14 22.94 21.93
N ASN A 777 -5.04 22.67 22.65
CA ASN A 777 -3.78 23.41 22.48
C ASN A 777 -3.04 23.03 21.18
N VAL A 778 -3.06 21.74 20.80
CA VAL A 778 -2.57 21.30 19.47
C VAL A 778 -3.26 22.08 18.36
N ARG A 779 -4.60 22.21 18.44
CA ARG A 779 -5.41 22.72 17.33
C ARG A 779 -5.50 24.24 17.29
N LYS A 780 -5.47 24.94 18.43
CA LYS A 780 -5.23 26.40 18.45
C LYS A 780 -3.90 26.73 17.80
N ASN A 781 -2.84 25.96 18.11
CA ASN A 781 -1.52 26.18 17.56
C ASN A 781 -1.39 25.75 16.09
N GLN A 782 -2.08 24.69 15.64
CA GLN A 782 -2.16 24.30 14.22
C GLN A 782 -2.89 25.33 13.35
N ARG A 783 -3.86 26.06 13.90
CA ARG A 783 -4.61 27.10 13.19
C ARG A 783 -3.83 28.42 13.09
N SER A 784 -2.81 28.64 13.93
CA SER A 784 -1.97 29.84 13.94
C SER A 784 -0.66 29.72 13.14
N VAL A 785 -0.42 28.61 12.43
CA VAL A 785 0.84 28.40 11.69
C VAL A 785 0.81 29.12 10.33
N ILE A 786 1.62 30.18 10.23
CA ILE A 786 2.18 30.75 9.00
C ILE A 786 3.05 29.68 8.32
N PRO A 787 3.04 29.53 6.98
CA PRO A 787 3.69 28.43 6.28
C PRO A 787 5.22 28.60 6.21
N ASN A 788 5.91 28.60 7.34
CA ASN A 788 7.38 28.50 7.39
C ASN A 788 7.81 27.43 8.40
N ASP A 789 8.72 26.57 7.92
CA ASP A 789 9.35 25.42 8.56
C ASP A 789 9.71 25.57 10.04
N ALA A 790 8.77 25.24 10.92
CA ALA A 790 9.08 24.75 12.25
C ALA A 790 8.22 23.52 12.51
N ALA A 791 8.84 22.34 12.41
CA ALA A 791 8.27 21.09 12.91
C ALA A 791 8.01 21.26 14.42
N LEU A 792 6.81 21.72 14.77
CA LEU A 792 6.37 21.87 16.15
C LEU A 792 6.38 20.51 16.84
N THR A 793 7.08 20.44 17.96
CA THR A 793 7.19 19.27 18.83
C THR A 793 5.78 18.85 19.32
N TYR A 794 5.27 17.74 18.80
CA TYR A 794 4.04 17.06 19.26
C TYR A 794 4.03 16.77 20.79
N SER A 795 5.16 16.92 21.47
CA SER A 795 5.41 16.51 22.85
C SER A 795 4.84 17.44 23.94
N ASP A 796 4.46 18.67 23.62
CA ASP A 796 3.87 19.63 24.59
C ASP A 796 2.34 19.59 24.64
N ALA A 797 1.77 18.86 23.69
CA ALA A 797 0.35 18.73 23.39
C ALA A 797 -0.29 17.46 23.97
N ILE A 798 0.54 16.52 24.41
CA ILE A 798 0.12 15.33 25.14
C ILE A 798 0.03 15.74 26.60
N VAL A 799 -1.11 15.46 27.27
CA VAL A 799 -1.16 15.56 28.74
C VAL A 799 -0.16 14.55 29.27
N ARG A 800 1.05 15.04 29.55
CA ARG A 800 2.13 14.20 30.01
C ARG A 800 1.74 13.67 31.40
N TRP A 801 2.07 12.40 31.62
CA TRP A 801 1.75 11.72 32.86
C TRP A 801 2.17 12.56 34.04
N ASP A 802 3.41 13.05 34.10
CA ASP A 802 3.99 13.95 35.13
C ASP A 802 3.10 15.13 35.55
N LYS A 803 2.32 15.74 34.63
CA LYS A 803 1.44 16.89 34.91
C LYS A 803 0.07 16.52 35.49
N THR A 804 -0.32 15.25 35.48
CA THR A 804 -1.59 14.78 36.05
C THR A 804 -1.50 14.57 37.57
N GLN A 805 -2.58 14.86 38.30
CA GLN A 805 -2.70 14.56 39.74
C GLN A 805 -3.90 13.63 40.01
N PRO A 806 -3.81 12.35 39.61
CA PRO A 806 -4.95 11.46 39.70
C PRO A 806 -5.34 11.14 41.13
N PHE A 807 -6.63 11.22 41.41
CA PHE A 807 -7.29 10.43 42.43
C PHE A 807 -8.48 9.71 41.78
N THR A 808 -8.34 8.41 41.58
CA THR A 808 -9.44 7.56 41.14
C THR A 808 -9.46 6.24 41.91
N MET A 809 -10.41 5.37 41.62
CA MET A 809 -10.55 4.06 42.24
C MET A 809 -10.79 2.98 41.21
N ILE A 810 -10.34 1.77 41.53
CA ILE A 810 -10.66 0.55 40.80
C ILE A 810 -11.23 -0.43 41.82
N PHE A 811 -12.33 -1.09 41.46
CA PHE A 811 -12.93 -2.10 42.31
C PHE A 811 -12.46 -3.49 41.88
N THR A 812 -12.05 -4.31 42.83
CA THR A 812 -11.66 -5.71 42.59
C THR A 812 -12.88 -6.57 42.26
N ALA A 813 -12.66 -7.86 41.96
CA ALA A 813 -13.76 -8.81 41.75
C ALA A 813 -14.67 -9.01 42.99
N THR A 814 -14.22 -8.59 44.17
CA THR A 814 -14.98 -8.61 45.43
C THR A 814 -15.51 -7.23 45.83
N ASP A 815 -15.50 -6.27 44.89
CA ASP A 815 -15.92 -4.89 45.10
C ASP A 815 -15.10 -4.12 46.18
N ASP A 816 -13.88 -4.57 46.45
CA ASP A 816 -12.95 -3.86 47.34
C ASP A 816 -12.27 -2.70 46.56
N PRO A 817 -12.11 -1.51 47.17
CA PRO A 817 -11.53 -0.37 46.48
C PRO A 817 -10.00 -0.42 46.49
N LEU A 818 -9.41 -0.25 45.31
CA LEU A 818 -8.00 0.06 45.08
C LEU A 818 -7.88 1.54 44.69
N PHE A 819 -7.18 2.31 45.50
CA PHE A 819 -7.01 3.74 45.30
C PHE A 819 -5.88 4.01 44.31
N VAL A 820 -6.11 4.87 43.33
CA VAL A 820 -5.13 5.20 42.29
C VAL A 820 -4.74 6.67 42.46
N TYR A 821 -3.50 6.90 42.90
CA TYR A 821 -2.96 8.22 43.15
C TYR A 821 -1.44 8.21 43.02
N LYS A 822 -0.87 9.39 42.77
CA LYS A 822 0.59 9.57 42.71
C LYS A 822 1.20 9.96 44.04
N LYS A 823 0.62 10.95 44.71
CA LYS A 823 1.05 11.43 46.02
C LYS A 823 -0.08 11.31 47.00
N ALA A 824 0.22 11.01 48.26
CA ALA A 824 -0.79 10.95 49.31
C ALA A 824 -1.56 12.27 49.48
N SER A 825 -0.95 13.41 49.12
CA SER A 825 -1.61 14.73 49.09
C SER A 825 -2.75 14.84 48.06
N ASN A 826 -2.85 13.92 47.11
CA ASN A 826 -3.94 13.88 46.13
C ASN A 826 -5.17 13.11 46.64
N VAL A 827 -5.05 12.44 47.80
CA VAL A 827 -6.12 11.64 48.38
C VAL A 827 -6.97 12.51 49.31
N PRO A 828 -8.31 12.37 49.32
CA PRO A 828 -9.17 13.11 50.23
C PRO A 828 -8.78 12.90 51.69
N GLU A 829 -8.67 13.98 52.47
CA GLU A 829 -8.22 13.91 53.86
C GLU A 829 -9.15 13.04 54.71
N SER A 830 -10.46 13.12 54.49
CA SER A 830 -11.46 12.28 55.17
C SER A 830 -11.25 10.80 54.90
N LEU A 831 -10.77 10.43 53.71
CA LEU A 831 -10.41 9.06 53.36
C LEU A 831 -9.13 8.62 54.06
N VAL A 832 -8.11 9.48 54.09
CA VAL A 832 -6.86 9.21 54.85
C VAL A 832 -7.17 8.95 56.33
N GLN A 833 -8.01 9.78 56.93
CA GLN A 833 -8.44 9.63 58.34
C GLN A 833 -9.25 8.34 58.55
N SER A 834 -10.14 8.00 57.63
CA SER A 834 -11.03 6.82 57.74
C SER A 834 -10.33 5.49 57.40
N TYR A 835 -9.24 5.53 56.64
CA TYR A 835 -8.46 4.36 56.22
C TYR A 835 -7.93 3.52 57.38
N CYS A 836 -7.55 4.16 58.48
CA CYS A 836 -7.11 3.48 59.70
C CYS A 836 -8.20 2.57 60.30
N LEU A 837 -9.48 2.95 60.17
CA LEU A 837 -10.62 2.16 60.63
C LEU A 837 -10.87 0.97 59.69
N TYR A 838 -10.78 1.17 58.38
CA TYR A 838 -10.91 0.09 57.38
C TYR A 838 -9.85 -1.00 57.56
N GLN A 839 -8.58 -0.61 57.74
CA GLN A 839 -7.50 -1.57 58.01
C GLN A 839 -7.61 -2.22 59.40
N GLY A 840 -8.10 -1.49 60.40
CA GLY A 840 -8.38 -2.03 61.73
C GLY A 840 -9.42 -3.15 61.72
N MET A 841 -10.45 -3.04 60.89
CA MET A 841 -11.47 -4.09 60.71
C MET A 841 -10.94 -5.32 59.93
N LYS A 842 -10.16 -5.12 58.85
CA LYS A 842 -9.48 -6.23 58.13
C LYS A 842 -8.50 -6.96 59.06
N LYS A 843 -7.72 -6.23 59.87
CA LYS A 843 -6.82 -6.83 60.87
C LYS A 843 -7.55 -7.53 62.01
N ARG A 844 -8.75 -7.11 62.42
CA ARG A 844 -9.55 -7.85 63.44
C ARG A 844 -10.05 -9.22 62.94
N LYS A 845 -10.30 -9.37 61.63
CA LYS A 845 -10.54 -10.69 61.01
C LYS A 845 -9.27 -11.54 60.91
N LEU A 846 -8.10 -10.93 60.68
CA LEU A 846 -6.81 -11.62 60.59
C LEU A 846 -6.15 -11.91 61.97
N LYS A 847 -6.46 -11.14 63.01
CA LYS A 847 -5.90 -11.28 64.37
C LYS A 847 -6.32 -12.55 65.13
N GLN A 848 -7.08 -13.46 64.53
CA GLN A 848 -7.20 -14.83 65.05
C GLN A 848 -6.08 -15.77 64.57
N LYS A 849 -5.18 -15.35 63.65
CA LYS A 849 -4.02 -16.15 63.23
C LYS A 849 -2.78 -15.27 63.00
N HIS A 850 -1.82 -15.40 63.93
CA HIS A 850 -0.42 -14.98 63.92
C HIS A 850 -0.04 -13.51 64.24
N GLU A 851 0.72 -13.38 65.33
CA GLU A 851 1.61 -12.28 65.68
C GLU A 851 2.90 -12.37 64.85
N LEU A 852 3.14 -11.43 63.93
CA LEU A 852 4.47 -11.12 63.38
C LEU A 852 4.42 -9.88 62.47
N LEU A 853 3.96 -8.73 62.99
CA LEU A 853 4.21 -7.44 62.32
C LEU A 853 4.40 -6.36 63.40
N LYS A 854 5.66 -5.95 63.59
CA LYS A 854 6.04 -4.78 64.39
C LYS A 854 5.23 -3.56 63.94
N VAL A 855 4.76 -2.80 64.92
CA VAL A 855 3.90 -1.63 64.78
C VAL A 855 4.60 -0.54 63.95
N GLN A 856 4.34 -0.49 62.65
CA GLN A 856 4.42 0.75 61.88
C GLN A 856 3.10 1.50 62.04
N LYS A 857 3.17 2.81 62.30
CA LYS A 857 2.00 3.72 62.34
C LYS A 857 1.12 3.42 61.12
N LEU A 858 -0.16 3.14 61.34
CA LEU A 858 -1.17 2.95 60.29
C LEU A 858 -1.25 4.25 59.49
N GLN A 859 -0.49 4.34 58.40
CA GLN A 859 -0.55 5.42 57.43
C GLN A 859 -1.26 4.93 56.18
N PHE A 860 -1.86 5.86 55.44
CA PHE A 860 -2.37 5.57 54.09
C PHE A 860 -1.21 5.04 53.23
N PRO A 861 -1.42 4.08 52.31
CA PRO A 861 -0.31 3.41 51.64
C PRO A 861 0.58 4.43 50.92
N ASP A 862 1.89 4.35 51.13
CA ASP A 862 2.84 5.09 50.32
C ASP A 862 3.36 4.16 49.22
N TYR A 863 2.99 4.43 47.97
CA TYR A 863 3.40 3.57 46.86
C TYR A 863 4.91 3.57 46.64
N ASP A 864 5.62 4.64 47.02
CA ASP A 864 7.08 4.69 46.92
C ASP A 864 7.77 3.71 47.90
N THR A 865 7.03 3.16 48.87
CA THR A 865 7.54 2.20 49.86
C THR A 865 7.23 0.74 49.54
N LEU A 866 6.44 0.46 48.49
CA LEU A 866 6.04 -0.91 48.15
C LEU A 866 7.10 -1.63 47.31
N THR A 867 7.26 -2.93 47.56
CA THR A 867 8.16 -3.79 46.78
C THR A 867 7.49 -4.31 45.50
N HIS A 868 8.31 -4.78 44.55
CA HIS A 868 7.84 -5.47 43.33
C HIS A 868 6.75 -6.52 43.62
N ALA A 869 7.00 -7.39 44.60
CA ALA A 869 6.08 -8.48 44.94
C ALA A 869 4.76 -7.95 45.54
N GLN A 870 4.81 -6.88 46.33
CA GLN A 870 3.62 -6.23 46.86
C GLN A 870 2.78 -5.56 45.76
N PHE A 871 3.42 -4.93 44.77
CA PHE A 871 2.72 -4.42 43.58
C PHE A 871 2.07 -5.55 42.77
N PHE A 872 2.80 -6.66 42.56
CA PHE A 872 2.27 -7.82 41.84
C PHE A 872 1.02 -8.38 42.52
N VAL A 873 1.07 -8.64 43.83
CA VAL A 873 -0.08 -9.15 44.60
C VAL A 873 -1.28 -8.20 44.56
N LYS A 874 -1.03 -6.88 44.55
CA LYS A 874 -2.11 -5.91 44.37
C LYS A 874 -2.73 -6.00 42.97
N LEU A 875 -1.93 -6.20 41.91
CA LEU A 875 -2.45 -6.38 40.54
C LEU A 875 -3.19 -7.72 40.36
N THR A 876 -2.71 -8.81 40.96
CA THR A 876 -3.38 -10.11 40.87
C THR A 876 -4.77 -10.08 41.51
N SER A 877 -5.01 -9.23 42.51
CA SER A 877 -6.35 -9.04 43.11
C SER A 877 -7.43 -8.56 42.12
N LEU A 878 -7.04 -8.00 40.98
CA LEU A 878 -7.94 -7.59 39.90
C LEU A 878 -8.38 -8.75 38.99
N SER A 879 -7.88 -9.97 39.24
CA SER A 879 -8.00 -11.10 38.33
C SER A 879 -8.09 -12.44 39.06
N ASN A 880 -9.06 -13.27 38.68
CA ASN A 880 -9.18 -14.63 39.21
C ASN A 880 -8.13 -15.60 38.61
N LYS A 881 -7.26 -15.12 37.70
CA LYS A 881 -6.27 -15.94 36.99
C LYS A 881 -5.18 -16.53 37.90
N TYR A 882 -4.94 -15.95 39.08
CA TYR A 882 -3.89 -16.38 40.01
C TYR A 882 -4.46 -17.08 41.25
N ILE A 883 -5.69 -17.60 41.16
CA ILE A 883 -6.39 -18.26 42.27
C ILE A 883 -6.48 -19.77 42.04
N ASN A 884 -6.98 -20.21 40.88
CA ASN A 884 -7.22 -21.63 40.57
C ASN A 884 -6.61 -22.05 39.21
N LYS A 885 -5.31 -21.79 39.03
CA LYS A 885 -4.57 -22.09 37.81
C LYS A 885 -3.15 -22.55 38.12
N SER A 886 -2.58 -23.33 37.20
CA SER A 886 -1.16 -23.66 37.18
C SER A 886 -0.46 -22.77 36.15
N ILE A 887 0.75 -22.30 36.45
CA ILE A 887 1.50 -21.35 35.61
C ILE A 887 2.88 -21.92 35.30
N CYS A 888 3.27 -21.82 34.03
CA CYS A 888 4.61 -22.17 33.60
C CYS A 888 5.62 -21.12 34.11
N PRO A 889 6.66 -21.50 34.87
CA PRO A 889 7.64 -20.52 35.38
C PRO A 889 8.49 -19.89 34.28
N ARG A 890 8.59 -20.50 33.10
CA ARG A 890 9.48 -20.07 32.02
C ARG A 890 8.81 -19.22 30.94
N CYS A 891 7.51 -19.41 30.71
CA CYS A 891 6.77 -18.67 29.68
C CYS A 891 5.48 -18.02 30.19
N TYR A 892 5.21 -18.13 31.50
CA TYR A 892 4.05 -17.57 32.20
C TYR A 892 2.68 -17.95 31.62
N LYS A 893 2.63 -18.94 30.72
CA LYS A 893 1.38 -19.47 30.16
C LYS A 893 0.60 -20.20 31.25
N GLN A 894 -0.71 -19.98 31.25
CA GLN A 894 -1.63 -20.48 32.26
C GLN A 894 -2.29 -21.78 31.79
N TYR A 895 -2.51 -22.69 32.72
CA TYR A 895 -3.15 -23.97 32.53
C TYR A 895 -4.18 -24.22 33.63
N GLU A 896 -5.05 -25.20 33.43
CA GLU A 896 -5.92 -25.70 34.51
C GLU A 896 -5.10 -26.20 35.70
N TYR A 897 -5.62 -26.01 36.90
CA TYR A 897 -4.96 -26.36 38.16
C TYR A 897 -4.49 -27.84 38.22
N SER A 898 -5.22 -28.73 37.55
CA SER A 898 -4.91 -30.16 37.44
C SER A 898 -3.67 -30.46 36.58
N LYS A 899 -3.35 -29.61 35.60
CA LYS A 899 -2.21 -29.82 34.70
C LYS A 899 -0.89 -29.62 35.43
N LYS A 900 0.05 -30.52 35.13
CA LYS A 900 1.38 -30.57 35.76
C LYS A 900 2.52 -30.18 34.81
N ILE A 901 2.31 -30.20 33.49
CA ILE A 901 3.37 -29.99 32.49
C ILE A 901 2.96 -28.87 31.53
N CYS A 902 3.93 -28.05 31.14
CA CYS A 902 3.75 -27.04 30.10
C CYS A 902 3.85 -27.66 28.70
N GLU A 903 2.76 -27.67 27.93
CA GLU A 903 2.74 -28.20 26.55
C GLU A 903 3.65 -27.43 25.59
N LYS A 904 3.95 -26.15 25.89
CA LYS A 904 4.82 -25.31 25.05
C LYS A 904 6.31 -25.46 25.37
N CYS A 905 6.64 -25.62 26.65
CA CYS A 905 8.04 -25.57 27.11
C CYS A 905 8.59 -26.93 27.53
N LEU A 906 7.75 -27.98 27.61
CA LEU A 906 8.10 -29.36 27.92
C LEU A 906 9.10 -29.47 29.09
N ILE A 907 8.81 -28.76 30.18
CA ILE A 907 9.73 -28.63 31.33
C ILE A 907 9.50 -29.78 32.32
N ASP A 908 10.57 -30.42 32.78
CA ASP A 908 10.55 -31.48 33.80
C ASP A 908 10.20 -30.97 35.20
N ASP A 909 10.51 -29.70 35.52
CA ASP A 909 10.25 -29.09 36.85
C ASP A 909 8.75 -28.80 37.15
N GLY A 910 7.86 -29.07 36.18
CA GLY A 910 6.42 -28.95 36.34
C GLY A 910 5.87 -27.51 36.40
N LEU A 911 4.55 -27.38 36.36
CA LEU A 911 3.84 -26.11 36.49
C LEU A 911 3.71 -25.70 37.97
N ILE A 912 3.92 -24.42 38.28
CA ILE A 912 3.71 -23.88 39.62
C ILE A 912 2.22 -23.64 39.84
N ARG A 913 1.69 -24.02 41.00
CA ARG A 913 0.29 -23.82 41.39
C ARG A 913 0.18 -23.59 42.90
N PRO A 914 -0.89 -22.96 43.38
CA PRO A 914 -1.11 -22.87 44.82
C PRO A 914 -1.29 -24.28 45.41
N ALA A 915 -0.84 -24.50 46.65
CA ALA A 915 -0.92 -25.81 47.30
C ALA A 915 -2.38 -26.19 47.64
N SER A 916 -3.21 -25.18 47.92
CA SER A 916 -4.66 -25.30 48.07
C SER A 916 -5.32 -23.99 47.66
N LEU A 917 -6.66 -23.95 47.67
CA LEU A 917 -7.44 -22.72 47.43
C LEU A 917 -7.58 -21.84 48.68
N ASN A 918 -6.85 -22.14 49.76
CA ASN A 918 -6.78 -21.27 50.92
C ASN A 918 -5.97 -20.01 50.61
N THR A 919 -6.37 -18.88 51.22
CA THR A 919 -5.76 -17.57 51.00
C THR A 919 -4.24 -17.58 51.22
N ASP A 920 -3.75 -18.24 52.28
CA ASP A 920 -2.32 -18.30 52.59
C ASP A 920 -1.48 -19.06 51.55
N ASP A 921 -2.08 -20.05 50.88
CA ASP A 921 -1.40 -20.81 49.81
C ASP A 921 -1.43 -20.05 48.48
N ILE A 922 -2.52 -19.33 48.22
CA ILE A 922 -2.65 -18.43 47.07
C ILE A 922 -1.67 -17.26 47.18
N ASP A 923 -1.54 -16.64 48.36
CA ASP A 923 -0.63 -15.53 48.59
C ASP A 923 0.83 -15.97 48.41
N ARG A 924 1.21 -17.14 48.95
CA ARG A 924 2.55 -17.72 48.72
C ARG A 924 2.80 -18.01 47.25
N PHE A 925 1.82 -18.55 46.53
CA PHE A 925 1.91 -18.80 45.09
C PHE A 925 2.12 -17.51 44.30
N GLN A 926 1.36 -16.46 44.60
CA GLN A 926 1.51 -15.16 43.95
C GLN A 926 2.86 -14.52 44.24
N MET A 927 3.37 -14.63 45.48
CA MET A 927 4.70 -14.17 45.85
C MET A 927 5.80 -14.92 45.10
N GLN A 928 5.67 -16.25 44.94
CA GLN A 928 6.62 -17.07 44.19
C GLN A 928 6.69 -16.64 42.72
N ILE A 929 5.54 -16.38 42.09
CA ILE A 929 5.49 -15.87 40.70
C ILE A 929 6.11 -14.47 40.62
N ALA A 930 5.81 -13.60 41.58
CA ALA A 930 6.36 -12.25 41.58
C ALA A 930 7.89 -12.25 41.67
N GLN A 931 8.47 -13.13 42.49
CA GLN A 931 9.93 -13.27 42.59
C GLN A 931 10.56 -13.72 41.27
N GLN A 932 9.90 -14.63 40.54
CA GLN A 932 10.35 -15.06 39.22
C GLN A 932 10.24 -13.93 38.19
N LEU A 933 9.12 -13.21 38.16
CA LEU A 933 8.93 -12.09 37.24
C LEU A 933 9.90 -10.95 37.50
N GLN A 934 10.34 -10.74 38.75
CA GLN A 934 11.24 -9.65 39.12
C GLN A 934 12.60 -9.69 38.39
N THR A 935 13.02 -10.85 37.88
CA THR A 935 14.25 -10.99 37.10
C THR A 935 14.09 -10.45 35.67
N GLU A 936 12.90 -10.55 35.09
CA GLU A 936 12.60 -10.13 33.71
C GLU A 936 11.95 -8.73 33.65
N TYR A 937 11.14 -8.38 34.65
CA TYR A 937 10.33 -7.17 34.68
C TYR A 937 10.19 -6.60 36.09
N VAL A 938 10.47 -5.30 36.28
CA VAL A 938 10.31 -4.65 37.58
C VAL A 938 9.09 -3.73 37.62
N LEU A 939 8.08 -4.12 38.42
CA LEU A 939 7.02 -3.21 38.87
C LEU A 939 7.57 -2.08 39.75
N THR A 940 7.23 -0.85 39.38
CA THR A 940 7.52 0.41 40.04
C THR A 940 6.19 1.12 40.37
N PRO A 941 6.16 2.12 41.27
CA PRO A 941 4.95 2.91 41.52
C PRO A 941 4.33 3.47 40.23
N ASP A 942 5.19 3.97 39.33
CA ASP A 942 4.79 4.57 38.06
C ASP A 942 4.11 3.58 37.10
N ASN A 943 4.73 2.41 36.85
CA ASN A 943 4.13 1.43 35.95
C ASN A 943 2.90 0.73 36.56
N TYR A 944 2.87 0.56 37.89
CA TYR A 944 1.71 0.03 38.61
C TYR A 944 0.49 0.94 38.38
N ILE A 945 0.63 2.25 38.61
CA ILE A 945 -0.46 3.20 38.42
C ILE A 945 -0.91 3.24 36.94
N LYS A 946 0.03 3.23 35.99
CA LYS A 946 -0.30 3.18 34.55
C LYS A 946 -1.09 1.92 34.19
N MET A 947 -0.69 0.76 34.71
CA MET A 947 -1.41 -0.51 34.50
C MET A 947 -2.82 -0.47 35.08
N LEU A 948 -3.01 0.14 36.25
CA LEU A 948 -4.33 0.35 36.85
C LEU A 948 -5.22 1.23 35.95
N LEU A 949 -4.72 2.35 35.43
CA LEU A 949 -5.47 3.21 34.53
C LEU A 949 -5.81 2.53 33.19
N ILE A 950 -4.89 1.73 32.65
CA ILE A 950 -5.13 0.87 31.47
C ILE A 950 -6.25 -0.13 31.79
N TYR A 951 -6.18 -0.81 32.93
CA TYR A 951 -7.20 -1.77 33.37
C TYR A 951 -8.58 -1.10 33.47
N LEU A 952 -8.67 0.09 34.05
CA LEU A 952 -9.93 0.85 34.13
C LEU A 952 -10.50 1.14 32.73
N ARG A 953 -9.66 1.58 31.78
CA ARG A 953 -10.11 1.82 30.39
C ARG A 953 -10.62 0.54 29.73
N VAL A 954 -9.91 -0.57 29.88
CA VAL A 954 -10.32 -1.88 29.35
C VAL A 954 -11.65 -2.33 29.97
N GLN A 955 -11.83 -2.19 31.28
CA GLN A 955 -13.08 -2.51 31.98
C GLN A 955 -14.26 -1.65 31.50
N CYS A 956 -13.99 -0.44 31.02
CA CYS A 956 -15.00 0.46 30.45
C CYS A 956 -15.25 0.22 28.95
N GLY A 957 -14.64 -0.81 28.35
CA GLY A 957 -14.77 -1.08 26.91
C GLY A 957 -14.09 -0.04 26.03
N LEU A 958 -13.15 0.74 26.57
CA LEU A 958 -12.44 1.77 25.84
C LEU A 958 -11.17 1.21 25.19
N PRO A 959 -10.88 1.55 23.92
CA PRO A 959 -9.66 1.09 23.27
C PRO A 959 -8.41 1.64 23.97
N VAL A 960 -7.40 0.79 24.07
CA VAL A 960 -6.08 1.11 24.64
C VAL A 960 -5.01 0.66 23.65
N LEU A 961 -4.10 1.57 23.31
CA LEU A 961 -2.89 1.28 22.56
C LEU A 961 -1.72 1.19 23.56
N ILE A 962 -1.02 0.07 23.59
CA ILE A 962 0.15 -0.15 24.45
C ILE A 962 1.39 -0.13 23.55
N MET A 963 2.31 0.81 23.80
CA MET A 963 3.57 0.95 23.05
C MET A 963 4.73 1.12 24.04
N GLY A 964 5.81 0.35 23.87
CA GLY A 964 7.09 0.50 24.61
C GLY A 964 7.54 -0.73 25.43
N GLU A 965 8.84 -0.77 25.73
CA GLU A 965 9.52 -1.78 26.59
C GLU A 965 9.74 -1.25 28.04
N THR A 966 8.73 -0.66 28.68
CA THR A 966 8.91 -0.09 30.03
C THR A 966 9.04 -1.17 31.10
N GLY A 967 10.21 -1.31 31.74
CA GLY A 967 10.42 -2.15 32.94
C GLY A 967 11.23 -3.43 32.72
N ARG A 968 11.73 -3.66 31.50
CA ARG A 968 12.68 -4.75 31.19
C ARG A 968 14.02 -4.45 31.88
N LYS A 969 14.55 -5.43 32.62
CA LYS A 969 15.95 -5.38 33.05
C LYS A 969 16.84 -5.70 31.85
N GLU A 970 17.79 -4.82 31.54
CA GLU A 970 18.88 -5.12 30.58
C GLU A 970 19.76 -6.27 31.10
#